data_AF-A0A7C8ESP2-F1
#
_entry.id   AF-A0A7C8ESP2-F1
#
_cell.length_a   1.000
_cell.length_b   1.000
_cell.length_c   1.000
_cell.angle_alpha   90.00
_cell.angle_beta   90.00
_cell.angle_gamma   90.00
#
_symmetry.space_group_name_H-M   'P 1'
#
loop_
_entity.id
_entity.type
_entity.pdbx_description
1 polymer ?
#
loop_
_entity_poly.entity_id
_entity_poly.type
_entity_poly.pdbx_seq_one_letter_code
_entity_poly.pdbx_strand_id
1 'polypeptide(L)'
;MRKALFLGVVLLVLGTGCPRPRFGYDFTSADMAGRGFWGGLDAAAGYVEGDAEGTSEPREVVEPDVFRLNGNILYVLNQYRGLTLVDLDANTVLGQVPTYGYPRDLYVRDGLAYVLVGYAPDYNVASGVFTSSMAARVYVVNVAEPAQAKIVGRFDLEGDFVDSRLVGDVLYAVCADFEWYWIDGEVQKAQTTESWVSSINVADPTNVYLADDISFLGYGNVIQATPDAIFVAAPMWNDWWSTTTVITYVDISNPIGMMAARDSVTIKGAVADRFKMDAHNGVLRVVSSGRQDDARGVFVTTVDLSDPDNLDRMGEFFLEDAIGETLFATRFDGDRAYIVTYFMVDPLFVVDLSDPANPAVTGMVEVPGWSTHIEPRGNRLIALGVDDQGGRRVKVSLFDVADPAAPAELDTVSFGSDWSWSSAYSDVKAFTVLDDVLIVPFSGWTEDFGGFQRLQFVSYDDVSLAKRGYIDVDGEVLRSFEYGGTYYGVTTEQLATIDAADLDAPVVTDRLVLAESVVDFLELSPEVGVKVIASRDDGKVRLDAVGLPLKNISQVAVDIGTYHAGYVYGDSLVLVGTTLWERVGGAGYDYTSYYSVAAVDYADPAAPIVSDTLRINVEPFYGYYWPVFDVAGGSGGIAETAVSDDRSKDYAYCWSCPYITYVESTFLMGDLLVLRCRADAYDTTFGDEAAYQGLALVDLARGQWTTTVGLGYTNVVSLDAAGGKLYVGTKTGVGWQIYNPVCAYFVRELDVAHLSMGPAANIPGTFVQYDPGNNVLTLLDQQWTDSPWNTSSYEVSLVTASWDGADSATEIDRVSLNASAYPVLGRGPKV
;
A
#
# COMPACT_ATOMS: atom_id res chain seq x y z
N MET A 1 18.04 78.45 -31.78
CA MET A 1 18.00 79.51 -30.76
C MET A 1 18.08 78.87 -29.38
N ARG A 2 18.69 79.60 -28.45
CA ARG A 2 19.09 79.30 -27.07
C ARG A 2 18.06 78.64 -26.12
N LYS A 3 18.62 77.86 -25.18
CA LYS A 3 18.29 77.67 -23.73
C LYS A 3 17.11 76.74 -23.37
N ALA A 4 17.10 75.93 -22.31
CA ALA A 4 18.07 75.65 -21.23
C ALA A 4 17.71 74.35 -20.45
N LEU A 5 18.74 73.82 -19.79
CA LEU A 5 18.82 72.75 -18.78
C LEU A 5 17.77 72.81 -17.64
N PHE A 6 17.35 71.63 -17.14
CA PHE A 6 17.39 71.31 -15.71
C PHE A 6 17.74 69.82 -15.51
N LEU A 7 18.65 69.60 -14.56
CA LEU A 7 19.34 68.36 -14.23
C LEU A 7 18.62 67.65 -13.07
N GLY A 8 18.41 66.34 -13.17
CA GLY A 8 18.00 65.48 -12.06
C GLY A 8 18.70 64.14 -12.19
N VAL A 9 19.82 63.99 -11.50
CA VAL A 9 20.60 62.74 -11.41
C VAL A 9 19.89 61.83 -10.41
N VAL A 10 19.43 60.66 -10.87
CA VAL A 10 19.10 59.52 -10.01
C VAL A 10 20.22 58.50 -10.17
N LEU A 11 21.06 58.39 -9.14
CA LEU A 11 21.83 57.17 -8.88
C LEU A 11 20.84 56.11 -8.40
N LEU A 12 20.74 54.99 -9.10
CA LEU A 12 20.13 53.77 -8.57
C LEU A 12 21.22 52.71 -8.51
N VAL A 13 21.49 52.31 -7.28
CA VAL A 13 22.56 51.44 -6.81
C VAL A 13 22.32 50.03 -7.37
N LEU A 14 23.36 49.47 -8.02
CA LEU A 14 23.45 48.05 -8.31
C LEU A 14 23.41 47.28 -6.99
N GLY A 15 22.37 46.45 -6.80
CA GLY A 15 22.28 45.54 -5.66
C GLY A 15 23.40 44.52 -5.73
N THR A 16 24.45 44.77 -4.95
CA THR A 16 25.42 43.75 -4.55
C THR A 16 24.68 42.73 -3.68
N GLY A 17 24.71 41.45 -4.06
CA GLY A 17 24.27 40.36 -3.17
C GLY A 17 24.87 40.54 -1.79
N CYS A 18 24.02 40.43 -0.75
CA CYS A 18 24.48 40.55 0.62
C CYS A 18 25.47 39.43 0.96
N PRO A 19 26.49 39.73 1.77
CA PRO A 19 27.55 38.78 2.07
C PRO A 19 26.99 37.62 2.90
N ARG A 20 27.02 36.40 2.34
CA ARG A 20 26.97 35.17 3.13
C ARG A 20 27.99 35.28 4.27
N PRO A 21 27.69 34.82 5.49
CA PRO A 21 28.67 34.87 6.57
C PRO A 21 29.92 34.12 6.13
N ARG A 22 31.09 34.77 6.20
CA ARG A 22 32.37 34.15 5.85
C ARG A 22 32.82 33.23 6.98
N PHE A 23 32.17 32.07 7.07
CA PHE A 23 32.77 30.90 7.70
C PHE A 23 34.01 30.57 6.85
N GLY A 24 35.15 30.23 7.44
CA GLY A 24 36.43 30.07 6.71
C GLY A 24 36.52 28.90 5.72
N TYR A 25 35.40 28.51 5.11
CA TYR A 25 35.20 27.45 4.13
C TYR A 25 34.65 28.06 2.83
N ASP A 26 35.04 27.49 1.69
CA ASP A 26 34.63 27.99 0.38
C ASP A 26 33.15 27.71 0.09
N PHE A 27 32.61 26.62 0.64
CA PHE A 27 31.24 26.18 0.45
C PHE A 27 30.59 25.69 1.76
N THR A 28 29.32 26.07 1.95
CA THR A 28 28.46 25.67 3.09
C THR A 28 27.06 25.32 2.61
N SER A 29 26.36 24.42 3.28
CA SER A 29 24.99 23.98 2.98
C SER A 29 24.10 23.89 4.22
N ALA A 30 22.79 23.83 4.03
CA ALA A 30 21.80 23.64 5.07
C ALA A 30 21.99 22.30 5.80
N ASP A 31 21.65 22.28 7.09
CA ASP A 31 21.51 21.04 7.86
C ASP A 31 20.03 20.71 8.08
N MET A 32 19.51 19.81 7.24
CA MET A 32 18.08 19.43 7.20
C MET A 32 17.70 18.34 8.21
N ALA A 33 18.65 17.86 9.01
CA ALA A 33 18.55 16.71 9.93
C ALA A 33 17.51 16.84 11.09
N GLY A 34 16.63 17.85 11.09
CA GLY A 34 15.94 18.31 12.29
C GLY A 34 14.43 18.56 12.22
N ARG A 35 13.66 18.15 11.19
CA ARG A 35 12.18 18.21 11.21
C ARG A 35 11.54 17.13 10.33
N GLY A 36 10.79 16.21 10.95
CA GLY A 36 9.92 15.24 10.27
C GLY A 36 8.50 15.79 10.05
N PHE A 37 7.87 15.35 8.96
CA PHE A 37 6.47 15.60 8.60
C PHE A 37 5.67 14.28 8.62
N TRP A 38 4.45 14.36 9.14
CA TRP A 38 3.32 13.39 9.10
C TRP A 38 2.36 13.87 7.97
N GLY A 39 1.60 13.10 7.18
CA GLY A 39 1.15 11.69 7.15
C GLY A 39 0.13 11.53 5.99
N GLY A 40 0.10 10.44 5.20
CA GLY A 40 -0.87 9.34 5.37
C GLY A 40 -2.24 9.59 4.70
N LEU A 41 -2.46 9.06 3.48
CA LEU A 41 -3.75 9.01 2.77
C LEU A 41 -4.39 7.63 2.91
N ASP A 42 -5.66 7.58 3.33
CA ASP A 42 -6.51 6.38 3.41
C ASP A 42 -7.04 5.97 2.02
N ALA A 43 -7.09 4.66 1.77
CA ALA A 43 -7.73 4.06 0.60
C ALA A 43 -8.97 3.25 1.00
N ALA A 44 -9.99 3.35 0.14
CA ALA A 44 -11.35 2.87 0.32
C ALA A 44 -11.50 1.34 0.34
N ALA A 45 -12.43 0.90 1.19
CA ALA A 45 -12.96 -0.46 1.35
C ALA A 45 -13.85 -0.88 0.16
N GLY A 46 -13.65 -2.08 -0.38
CA GLY A 46 -14.52 -2.70 -1.38
C GLY A 46 -15.22 -3.91 -0.78
N TYR A 47 -16.56 -3.97 -0.83
CA TYR A 47 -17.37 -5.00 -0.16
C TYR A 47 -18.34 -5.69 -1.12
N VAL A 48 -18.73 -6.93 -0.82
CA VAL A 48 -19.13 -7.93 -1.80
C VAL A 48 -20.11 -8.88 -0.99
N GLU A 49 -21.32 -9.27 -1.45
CA GLU A 49 -22.40 -10.01 -0.70
C GLU A 49 -22.49 -11.56 -0.90
N GLY A 50 -23.17 -12.29 0.02
CA GLY A 50 -23.46 -13.73 0.00
C GLY A 50 -24.67 -14.17 -0.84
N ASP A 51 -24.69 -15.47 -1.18
CA ASP A 51 -25.62 -16.11 -2.11
C ASP A 51 -27.07 -16.23 -1.57
N ALA A 52 -28.03 -15.81 -2.39
CA ALA A 52 -29.45 -16.16 -2.23
C ALA A 52 -29.88 -17.11 -3.36
N GLU A 53 -30.35 -18.30 -2.99
CA GLU A 53 -30.91 -19.27 -3.92
C GLU A 53 -32.16 -18.74 -4.65
N GLY A 54 -32.02 -18.50 -5.94
CA GLY A 54 -32.92 -18.95 -7.01
C GLY A 54 -34.42 -18.68 -6.91
N THR A 55 -34.84 -17.55 -7.50
CA THR A 55 -36.01 -17.54 -8.40
C THR A 55 -35.69 -16.70 -9.64
N SER A 56 -35.97 -17.23 -10.83
CA SER A 56 -35.68 -16.60 -12.12
C SER A 56 -36.48 -15.31 -12.33
N GLU A 57 -35.86 -14.17 -12.05
CA GLU A 57 -36.30 -12.84 -12.49
C GLU A 57 -35.83 -12.61 -13.95
N PRO A 58 -36.54 -11.80 -14.76
CA PRO A 58 -36.24 -11.66 -16.20
C PRO A 58 -34.94 -10.93 -16.51
N ARG A 59 -34.25 -10.36 -15.50
CA ARG A 59 -33.01 -9.59 -15.65
C ARG A 59 -32.24 -9.52 -14.33
N GLU A 60 -31.35 -10.49 -14.11
CA GLU A 60 -30.55 -10.63 -12.89
C GLU A 60 -29.56 -9.46 -12.72
N VAL A 61 -29.44 -8.95 -11.50
CA VAL A 61 -28.39 -8.01 -11.07
C VAL A 61 -27.26 -8.83 -10.47
N VAL A 62 -26.07 -8.74 -11.07
CA VAL A 62 -24.87 -9.42 -10.61
C VAL A 62 -23.93 -8.38 -10.02
N GLU A 63 -23.55 -8.59 -8.77
CA GLU A 63 -22.51 -7.80 -8.10
C GLU A 63 -21.10 -8.20 -8.59
N PRO A 64 -20.17 -7.25 -8.60
CA PRO A 64 -18.78 -7.55 -8.90
C PRO A 64 -18.12 -8.37 -7.78
N ASP A 65 -16.97 -8.93 -8.11
CA ASP A 65 -15.97 -9.47 -7.18
C ASP A 65 -14.59 -9.40 -7.85
N VAL A 66 -13.49 -9.66 -7.15
CA VAL A 66 -12.15 -9.91 -7.73
C VAL A 66 -11.89 -11.41 -7.95
N PHE A 67 -12.91 -12.23 -7.70
CA PHE A 67 -12.86 -13.69 -7.69
C PHE A 67 -14.10 -14.26 -8.38
N ARG A 68 -13.93 -15.34 -9.16
CA ARG A 68 -15.08 -16.10 -9.68
C ARG A 68 -14.75 -17.58 -9.78
N LEU A 69 -15.67 -18.44 -9.35
CA LEU A 69 -15.59 -19.88 -9.57
C LEU A 69 -16.62 -20.29 -10.63
N ASN A 70 -16.18 -21.02 -11.66
CA ASN A 70 -17.06 -21.60 -12.67
C ASN A 70 -16.67 -23.07 -12.92
N GLY A 71 -17.46 -23.99 -12.37
CA GLY A 71 -17.08 -25.40 -12.33
C GLY A 71 -15.79 -25.59 -11.52
N ASN A 72 -14.77 -26.17 -12.14
CA ASN A 72 -13.45 -26.37 -11.54
C ASN A 72 -12.45 -25.23 -11.84
N ILE A 73 -12.85 -24.22 -12.63
CA ILE A 73 -11.98 -23.11 -13.01
C ILE A 73 -12.19 -21.93 -12.08
N LEU A 74 -11.10 -21.55 -11.42
CA LEU A 74 -11.02 -20.39 -10.57
C LEU A 74 -10.41 -19.20 -11.35
N TYR A 75 -11.09 -18.07 -11.34
CA TYR A 75 -10.66 -16.80 -11.89
C TYR A 75 -10.28 -15.87 -10.74
N VAL A 76 -9.02 -15.42 -10.71
CA VAL A 76 -8.50 -14.52 -9.68
C VAL A 76 -7.99 -13.26 -10.35
N LEU A 77 -8.62 -12.11 -10.06
CA LEU A 77 -8.11 -10.82 -10.46
C LEU A 77 -7.04 -10.37 -9.46
N ASN A 78 -5.78 -10.52 -9.84
CA ASN A 78 -4.61 -10.32 -8.99
C ASN A 78 -3.95 -8.96 -9.27
N GLN A 79 -3.65 -8.17 -8.24
CA GLN A 79 -3.03 -6.86 -8.37
C GLN A 79 -1.63 -6.86 -9.00
N TYR A 80 -0.90 -7.97 -8.91
CA TYR A 80 0.47 -8.09 -9.41
C TYR A 80 0.57 -8.77 -10.77
N ARG A 81 -0.46 -9.52 -11.18
CA ARG A 81 -0.43 -10.36 -12.39
C ARG A 81 -1.63 -10.19 -13.33
N GLY A 82 -2.62 -9.39 -12.96
CA GLY A 82 -3.88 -9.27 -13.69
C GLY A 82 -4.76 -10.50 -13.49
N LEU A 83 -5.51 -10.88 -14.52
CA LEU A 83 -6.42 -12.02 -14.44
C LEU A 83 -5.67 -13.35 -14.52
N THR A 84 -5.71 -14.14 -13.46
CA THR A 84 -5.15 -15.49 -13.37
C THR A 84 -6.26 -16.54 -13.38
N LEU A 85 -6.12 -17.58 -14.20
CA LEU A 85 -7.05 -18.69 -14.32
C LEU A 85 -6.38 -19.96 -13.79
N VAL A 86 -7.04 -20.64 -12.86
CA VAL A 86 -6.53 -21.82 -12.15
C VAL A 86 -7.48 -22.99 -12.35
N ASP A 87 -6.94 -24.17 -12.65
CA ASP A 87 -7.65 -25.45 -12.58
C ASP A 87 -7.51 -26.02 -11.17
N LEU A 88 -8.63 -26.12 -10.44
CA LEU A 88 -8.63 -26.63 -9.06
C LEU A 88 -8.41 -28.15 -8.98
N ASP A 89 -8.83 -28.92 -10.00
CA ASP A 89 -8.67 -30.38 -10.02
C ASP A 89 -7.21 -30.76 -10.27
N ALA A 90 -6.55 -30.03 -11.16
CA ALA A 90 -5.13 -30.20 -11.45
C ALA A 90 -4.21 -29.46 -10.46
N ASN A 91 -4.77 -28.51 -9.69
CA ASN A 91 -4.05 -27.51 -8.91
C ASN A 91 -2.94 -26.80 -9.71
N THR A 92 -3.30 -26.23 -10.86
CA THR A 92 -2.34 -25.55 -11.75
C THR A 92 -2.87 -24.24 -12.31
N VAL A 93 -1.98 -23.28 -12.52
CA VAL A 93 -2.29 -22.07 -13.30
C VAL A 93 -2.41 -22.44 -14.78
N LEU A 94 -3.58 -22.20 -15.37
CA LEU A 94 -3.85 -22.43 -16.79
C LEU A 94 -3.40 -21.26 -17.66
N GLY A 95 -3.65 -20.03 -17.19
CA GLY A 95 -3.36 -18.82 -17.95
C GLY A 95 -3.29 -17.58 -17.06
N GLN A 96 -2.48 -16.62 -17.48
CA GLN A 96 -2.39 -15.30 -16.85
C GLN A 96 -2.46 -14.22 -17.92
N VAL A 97 -3.37 -13.28 -17.75
CA VAL A 97 -3.62 -12.19 -18.67
C VAL A 97 -3.30 -10.87 -17.97
N PRO A 98 -2.17 -10.22 -18.30
CA PRO A 98 -1.81 -8.94 -17.70
C PRO A 98 -2.86 -7.87 -18.00
N THR A 99 -3.47 -7.33 -16.95
CA THR A 99 -4.40 -6.20 -17.01
C THR A 99 -3.82 -5.08 -16.14
N TYR A 100 -3.34 -4.01 -16.78
CA TYR A 100 -2.66 -2.92 -16.08
C TYR A 100 -3.65 -1.95 -15.44
N GLY A 101 -3.44 -1.65 -14.17
CA GLY A 101 -4.33 -0.81 -13.36
C GLY A 101 -4.57 -1.46 -12.00
N TYR A 102 -5.23 -0.73 -11.11
CA TYR A 102 -5.65 -1.25 -9.81
C TYR A 102 -6.91 -2.09 -9.97
N PRO A 103 -6.91 -3.40 -9.63
CA PRO A 103 -8.09 -4.25 -9.67
C PRO A 103 -9.29 -3.67 -8.94
N ARG A 104 -10.46 -3.73 -9.58
CA ARG A 104 -11.72 -3.39 -8.95
C ARG A 104 -12.67 -4.56 -9.04
N ASP A 105 -13.13 -4.86 -10.25
CA ASP A 105 -14.25 -5.76 -10.46
C ASP A 105 -13.98 -6.76 -11.60
N LEU A 106 -14.54 -7.97 -11.46
CA LEU A 106 -14.46 -9.09 -12.39
C LEU A 106 -15.86 -9.67 -12.60
N TYR A 107 -16.25 -9.82 -13.86
CA TYR A 107 -17.40 -10.60 -14.28
C TYR A 107 -16.94 -11.68 -15.27
N VAL A 108 -17.52 -12.88 -15.19
CA VAL A 108 -17.23 -13.96 -16.15
C VAL A 108 -18.54 -14.49 -16.72
N ARG A 109 -18.68 -14.44 -18.04
CA ARG A 109 -19.89 -14.84 -18.75
C ARG A 109 -19.60 -15.20 -20.21
N ASP A 110 -20.26 -16.24 -20.71
CA ASP A 110 -20.26 -16.63 -22.14
C ASP A 110 -18.85 -16.74 -22.78
N GLY A 111 -17.88 -17.24 -22.00
CA GLY A 111 -16.48 -17.41 -22.43
C GLY A 111 -15.67 -16.11 -22.45
N LEU A 112 -16.19 -15.02 -21.87
CA LEU A 112 -15.50 -13.76 -21.67
C LEU A 112 -15.37 -13.44 -20.17
N ALA A 113 -14.28 -12.76 -19.82
CA ALA A 113 -14.10 -12.09 -18.54
C ALA A 113 -14.02 -10.58 -18.77
N TYR A 114 -14.79 -9.82 -18.00
CA TYR A 114 -14.80 -8.36 -18.00
C TYR A 114 -14.06 -7.90 -16.75
N VAL A 115 -12.86 -7.36 -16.94
CA VAL A 115 -11.96 -6.94 -15.88
C VAL A 115 -11.96 -5.41 -15.82
N LEU A 116 -12.47 -4.86 -14.73
CA LEU A 116 -12.52 -3.43 -14.48
C LEU A 116 -11.37 -3.05 -13.55
N VAL A 117 -10.63 -2.03 -13.95
CA VAL A 117 -9.50 -1.50 -13.19
C VAL A 117 -9.58 0.03 -13.11
N GLY A 118 -9.16 0.57 -11.97
CA GLY A 118 -8.87 2.00 -11.82
C GLY A 118 -7.42 2.30 -12.19
N TYR A 119 -7.09 3.59 -12.39
CA TYR A 119 -5.71 4.05 -12.56
C TYR A 119 -4.89 3.30 -13.64
N ALA A 120 -5.54 2.83 -14.70
CA ALA A 120 -4.86 2.09 -15.75
C ALA A 120 -3.94 3.02 -16.53
N PRO A 121 -2.61 2.80 -16.51
CA PRO A 121 -1.69 3.71 -17.19
C PRO A 121 -1.64 3.40 -18.68
N ASP A 122 -1.43 4.44 -19.48
CA ASP A 122 -0.82 4.34 -20.80
C ASP A 122 0.45 5.18 -20.83
N TYR A 123 1.51 4.62 -21.39
CA TYR A 123 2.80 5.28 -21.51
C TYR A 123 3.10 5.56 -22.98
N ASN A 124 3.56 6.77 -23.27
CA ASN A 124 4.02 7.15 -24.59
C ASN A 124 5.41 7.77 -24.49
N VAL A 125 6.32 7.34 -25.35
CA VAL A 125 7.63 7.95 -25.50
C VAL A 125 7.72 8.52 -26.90
N ALA A 126 7.69 9.85 -27.01
CA ALA A 126 7.82 10.56 -28.27
C ALA A 126 8.83 11.69 -28.13
N SER A 127 9.80 11.75 -29.05
CA SER A 127 10.82 12.82 -29.10
C SER A 127 11.62 13.00 -27.80
N GLY A 128 11.88 11.90 -27.07
CA GLY A 128 12.57 11.95 -25.77
C GLY A 128 11.73 12.47 -24.61
N VAL A 129 10.43 12.70 -24.83
CA VAL A 129 9.46 13.05 -23.78
C VAL A 129 8.65 11.80 -23.46
N PHE A 130 8.64 11.44 -22.18
CA PHE A 130 7.78 10.42 -21.62
C PHE A 130 6.48 11.08 -21.14
N THR A 131 5.33 10.64 -21.64
CA THR A 131 4.02 11.05 -21.14
C THR A 131 3.25 9.84 -20.63
N SER A 132 2.53 10.03 -19.53
CA SER A 132 1.61 9.02 -18.98
C SER A 132 0.21 9.60 -18.85
N SER A 133 -0.80 8.82 -19.20
CA SER A 133 -2.21 9.08 -18.88
C SER A 133 -2.76 7.95 -18.03
N MET A 134 -3.75 8.25 -17.18
CA MET A 134 -4.46 7.27 -16.36
C MET A 134 -5.94 7.31 -16.70
N ALA A 135 -6.60 6.16 -16.68
CA ALA A 135 -8.05 6.07 -16.88
C ALA A 135 -8.64 4.92 -16.04
N ALA A 136 -9.93 4.99 -15.73
CA ALA A 136 -10.71 3.80 -15.46
C ALA A 136 -10.83 2.98 -16.76
N ARG A 137 -10.79 1.64 -16.67
CA ARG A 137 -10.72 0.78 -17.86
C ARG A 137 -11.43 -0.54 -17.66
N VAL A 138 -12.12 -0.97 -18.72
CA VAL A 138 -12.68 -2.31 -18.85
C VAL A 138 -11.90 -3.09 -19.88
N TYR A 139 -11.24 -4.17 -19.47
CA TYR A 139 -10.65 -5.16 -20.36
C TYR A 139 -11.65 -6.29 -20.64
N VAL A 140 -11.86 -6.61 -21.91
CA VAL A 140 -12.62 -7.80 -22.33
C VAL A 140 -11.62 -8.89 -22.67
N VAL A 141 -11.63 -9.96 -21.89
CA VAL A 141 -10.70 -11.09 -22.00
C VAL A 141 -11.46 -12.30 -22.51
N ASN A 142 -11.03 -12.89 -23.61
CA ASN A 142 -11.53 -14.21 -24.02
C ASN A 142 -10.92 -15.26 -23.11
N VAL A 143 -11.78 -16.03 -22.44
CA VAL A 143 -11.45 -17.10 -21.49
C VAL A 143 -12.12 -18.42 -21.84
N ALA A 144 -12.67 -18.56 -23.04
CA ALA A 144 -13.33 -19.78 -23.50
C ALA A 144 -12.36 -20.97 -23.56
N GLU A 145 -11.09 -20.70 -23.84
CA GLU A 145 -9.97 -21.63 -23.69
C GLU A 145 -8.96 -21.03 -22.69
N PRO A 146 -9.01 -21.37 -21.38
CA PRO A 146 -8.24 -20.69 -20.34
C PRO A 146 -6.73 -20.59 -20.60
N ALA A 147 -6.13 -21.64 -21.18
CA ALA A 147 -4.70 -21.66 -21.52
C ALA A 147 -4.31 -20.76 -22.70
N GLN A 148 -5.29 -20.25 -23.45
CA GLN A 148 -5.11 -19.30 -24.55
C GLN A 148 -5.80 -17.96 -24.25
N ALA A 149 -6.09 -17.70 -22.97
CA ALA A 149 -6.79 -16.50 -22.55
C ALA A 149 -6.04 -15.23 -22.99
N LYS A 150 -6.78 -14.25 -23.52
CA LYS A 150 -6.20 -13.01 -24.05
C LYS A 150 -7.21 -11.87 -24.10
N ILE A 151 -6.71 -10.65 -24.00
CA ILE A 151 -7.51 -9.45 -24.21
C ILE A 151 -7.98 -9.41 -25.68
N VAL A 152 -9.29 -9.26 -25.88
CA VAL A 152 -9.95 -9.11 -27.18
C VAL A 152 -10.65 -7.76 -27.35
N GLY A 153 -10.82 -7.00 -26.27
CA GLY A 153 -11.40 -5.65 -26.29
C GLY A 153 -10.95 -4.83 -25.09
N ARG A 154 -11.06 -3.50 -25.22
CA ARG A 154 -10.74 -2.53 -24.17
C ARG A 154 -11.63 -1.31 -24.32
N PHE A 155 -12.16 -0.82 -23.20
CA PHE A 155 -12.90 0.44 -23.12
C PHE A 155 -12.24 1.31 -22.05
N ASP A 156 -11.81 2.51 -22.42
CA ASP A 156 -11.38 3.51 -21.46
C ASP A 156 -12.60 4.33 -21.04
N LEU A 157 -12.77 4.49 -19.74
CA LEU A 157 -13.85 5.25 -19.12
C LEU A 157 -13.28 6.54 -18.54
N GLU A 158 -14.08 7.60 -18.55
CA GLU A 158 -13.68 8.90 -18.00
C GLU A 158 -13.64 8.87 -16.47
N GLY A 159 -12.71 9.62 -15.88
CA GLY A 159 -12.49 9.66 -14.43
C GLY A 159 -11.85 8.39 -13.85
N ASP A 160 -12.11 8.15 -12.58
CA ASP A 160 -11.64 7.01 -11.80
C ASP A 160 -12.83 6.17 -11.32
N PHE A 161 -12.57 4.88 -11.14
CA PHE A 161 -13.61 3.87 -10.94
C PHE A 161 -14.18 3.92 -9.53
N VAL A 162 -15.52 3.94 -9.42
CA VAL A 162 -16.26 3.90 -8.14
C VAL A 162 -16.80 2.50 -7.87
N ASP A 163 -17.69 2.00 -8.72
CA ASP A 163 -18.37 0.70 -8.56
C ASP A 163 -18.97 0.25 -9.90
N SER A 164 -19.42 -1.01 -10.03
CA SER A 164 -20.12 -1.50 -11.23
C SER A 164 -21.21 -2.51 -10.91
N ARG A 165 -22.15 -2.70 -11.85
CA ARG A 165 -23.16 -3.77 -11.80
C ARG A 165 -23.37 -4.36 -13.19
N LEU A 166 -23.46 -5.67 -13.29
CA LEU A 166 -23.93 -6.35 -14.51
C LEU A 166 -25.43 -6.64 -14.35
N VAL A 167 -26.28 -6.00 -15.16
CA VAL A 167 -27.74 -6.15 -15.07
C VAL A 167 -28.31 -6.68 -16.38
N GLY A 168 -28.65 -7.97 -16.39
CA GLY A 168 -28.92 -8.71 -17.62
C GLY A 168 -27.69 -8.73 -18.53
N ASP A 169 -27.83 -8.15 -19.73
CA ASP A 169 -26.78 -8.15 -20.76
C ASP A 169 -26.01 -6.82 -20.85
N VAL A 170 -26.04 -6.00 -19.80
CA VAL A 170 -25.38 -4.69 -19.79
C VAL A 170 -24.57 -4.53 -18.51
N LEU A 171 -23.28 -4.25 -18.67
CA LEU A 171 -22.37 -3.86 -17.60
C LEU A 171 -22.42 -2.35 -17.42
N TYR A 172 -22.82 -1.89 -16.24
CA TYR A 172 -22.84 -0.50 -15.85
C TYR A 172 -21.63 -0.21 -14.97
N ALA A 173 -20.77 0.71 -15.40
CA ALA A 173 -19.61 1.16 -14.65
C ALA A 173 -19.84 2.61 -14.20
N VAL A 174 -19.67 2.86 -12.90
CA VAL A 174 -19.81 4.20 -12.32
C VAL A 174 -18.43 4.74 -12.03
N CYS A 175 -18.15 5.92 -12.55
CA CYS A 175 -16.85 6.58 -12.43
C CYS A 175 -17.05 8.03 -11.99
N ALA A 176 -16.01 8.62 -11.41
CA ALA A 176 -16.03 10.01 -10.94
C ALA A 176 -14.68 10.67 -11.15
N ASP A 177 -14.66 11.98 -11.33
CA ASP A 177 -13.44 12.72 -11.61
C ASP A 177 -12.75 13.27 -10.35
N PHE A 178 -11.42 13.42 -10.43
CA PHE A 178 -10.57 13.81 -9.31
C PHE A 178 -9.51 14.80 -9.77
N GLU A 179 -9.48 15.95 -9.12
CA GLU A 179 -8.38 16.90 -9.19
C GLU A 179 -7.31 16.56 -8.16
N TRP A 180 -6.06 16.82 -8.53
CA TRP A 180 -4.93 16.67 -7.62
C TRP A 180 -4.32 18.04 -7.42
N TYR A 181 -4.24 18.49 -6.17
CA TYR A 181 -3.58 19.75 -5.84
C TYR A 181 -2.55 19.55 -4.73
N TRP A 182 -1.60 20.46 -4.66
CA TRP A 182 -0.56 20.45 -3.63
C TRP A 182 -0.96 21.37 -2.49
N ILE A 183 -1.04 20.84 -1.27
CA ILE A 183 -1.14 21.63 -0.04
C ILE A 183 0.06 21.29 0.83
N ASP A 184 0.85 22.30 1.18
CA ASP A 184 1.99 22.17 2.11
C ASP A 184 2.99 21.04 1.77
N GLY A 185 3.16 20.75 0.48
CA GLY A 185 4.09 19.72 -0.01
C GLY A 185 3.48 18.32 -0.09
N GLU A 186 2.22 18.14 0.30
CA GLU A 186 1.47 16.91 0.14
C GLU A 186 0.56 16.98 -1.07
N VAL A 187 0.51 15.88 -1.83
CA VAL A 187 -0.48 15.69 -2.89
C VAL A 187 -1.80 15.38 -2.21
N GLN A 188 -2.78 16.25 -2.40
CA GLN A 188 -4.14 16.04 -1.95
C GLN A 188 -4.98 15.66 -3.17
N LYS A 189 -5.66 14.51 -3.07
CA LYS A 189 -6.70 14.11 -4.02
C LYS A 189 -7.98 14.82 -3.63
N ALA A 190 -8.48 15.71 -4.47
CA ALA A 190 -9.74 16.38 -4.29
C ALA A 190 -10.68 16.06 -5.44
N GLN A 191 -11.75 15.38 -5.08
CA GLN A 191 -12.77 14.94 -6.01
C GLN A 191 -13.50 16.13 -6.66
N THR A 192 -13.75 16.06 -7.97
CA THR A 192 -14.49 17.11 -8.70
C THR A 192 -16.00 16.88 -8.65
N THR A 193 -16.78 17.74 -9.31
CA THR A 193 -18.23 17.91 -9.12
C THR A 193 -19.13 16.99 -9.95
N GLU A 194 -18.58 16.03 -10.70
CA GLU A 194 -19.33 15.20 -11.65
C GLU A 194 -19.08 13.70 -11.47
N SER A 195 -20.11 12.90 -11.76
CA SER A 195 -20.03 11.43 -11.84
C SER A 195 -20.73 10.95 -13.09
N TRP A 196 -20.29 9.81 -13.59
CA TRP A 196 -20.74 9.22 -14.84
C TRP A 196 -21.18 7.79 -14.61
N VAL A 197 -22.24 7.38 -15.31
CA VAL A 197 -22.59 5.98 -15.50
C VAL A 197 -22.37 5.66 -16.97
N SER A 198 -21.44 4.75 -17.23
CA SER A 198 -21.17 4.22 -18.56
C SER A 198 -21.80 2.84 -18.67
N SER A 199 -22.50 2.58 -19.78
CA SER A 199 -23.13 1.28 -20.04
C SER A 199 -22.43 0.55 -21.19
N ILE A 200 -22.03 -0.69 -20.97
CA ILE A 200 -21.37 -1.54 -21.95
C ILE A 200 -22.29 -2.72 -22.21
N ASN A 201 -22.79 -2.83 -23.43
CA ASN A 201 -23.60 -3.96 -23.85
C ASN A 201 -22.71 -5.18 -24.08
N VAL A 202 -23.04 -6.28 -23.40
CA VAL A 202 -22.30 -7.54 -23.41
C VAL A 202 -23.13 -8.71 -23.96
N ALA A 203 -24.30 -8.44 -24.56
CA ALA A 203 -25.21 -9.47 -25.06
C ALA A 203 -24.61 -10.37 -26.15
N ASP A 204 -23.80 -9.78 -27.04
CA ASP A 204 -23.07 -10.50 -28.08
C ASP A 204 -21.57 -10.52 -27.73
N PRO A 205 -20.99 -11.67 -27.34
CA PRO A 205 -19.58 -11.76 -26.99
C PRO A 205 -18.64 -11.46 -28.18
N THR A 206 -19.15 -11.46 -29.42
CA THR A 206 -18.39 -11.07 -30.61
C THR A 206 -18.51 -9.58 -30.95
N ASN A 207 -19.42 -8.86 -30.29
CA ASN A 207 -19.69 -7.45 -30.50
C ASN A 207 -20.07 -6.75 -29.18
N VAL A 208 -19.11 -6.67 -28.27
CA VAL A 208 -19.22 -5.85 -27.05
C VAL A 208 -19.03 -4.37 -27.43
N TYR A 209 -19.89 -3.48 -26.95
CA TYR A 209 -19.79 -2.05 -27.26
C TYR A 209 -20.29 -1.15 -26.12
N LEU A 210 -19.73 0.06 -26.02
CA LEU A 210 -20.24 1.13 -25.17
C LEU A 210 -21.56 1.64 -25.75
N ALA A 211 -22.67 1.44 -25.02
CA ALA A 211 -24.02 1.74 -25.49
C ALA A 211 -24.42 3.20 -25.22
N ASP A 212 -24.13 3.68 -24.01
CA ASP A 212 -24.53 5.01 -23.55
C ASP A 212 -23.64 5.46 -22.38
N ASP A 213 -23.58 6.77 -22.18
CA ASP A 213 -22.83 7.41 -21.11
C ASP A 213 -23.60 8.64 -20.63
N ILE A 214 -23.92 8.69 -19.35
CA ILE A 214 -24.65 9.82 -18.75
C ILE A 214 -23.84 10.41 -17.60
N SER A 215 -23.81 11.73 -17.54
CA SER A 215 -23.25 12.48 -16.42
C SER A 215 -24.33 13.13 -15.58
N PHE A 216 -24.08 13.27 -14.29
CA PHE A 216 -24.91 14.06 -13.39
C PHE A 216 -24.06 14.74 -12.32
N LEU A 217 -24.65 15.76 -11.70
CA LEU A 217 -24.00 16.61 -10.72
C LEU A 217 -23.87 15.86 -9.38
N GLY A 218 -22.71 16.01 -8.74
CA GLY A 218 -22.44 15.49 -7.41
C GLY A 218 -21.51 14.28 -7.41
N TYR A 219 -20.89 14.05 -6.26
CA TYR A 219 -19.94 12.96 -6.03
C TYR A 219 -20.67 11.62 -5.84
N GLY A 220 -21.03 10.92 -6.92
CA GLY A 220 -21.70 9.62 -6.88
C GLY A 220 -20.79 8.50 -6.35
N ASN A 221 -20.63 8.42 -5.03
CA ASN A 221 -19.64 7.56 -4.38
C ASN A 221 -20.21 6.23 -3.89
N VAL A 222 -21.52 6.16 -3.77
CA VAL A 222 -22.24 4.95 -3.37
C VAL A 222 -23.35 4.71 -4.36
N ILE A 223 -23.45 3.47 -4.85
CA ILE A 223 -24.52 3.06 -5.74
C ILE A 223 -25.32 1.90 -5.15
N GLN A 224 -26.59 1.84 -5.52
CA GLN A 224 -27.44 0.67 -5.35
C GLN A 224 -28.13 0.36 -6.68
N ALA A 225 -28.36 -0.91 -7.01
CA ALA A 225 -28.99 -1.27 -8.29
C ALA A 225 -30.13 -2.26 -8.13
N THR A 226 -31.06 -2.19 -9.07
CA THR A 226 -32.18 -3.11 -9.28
C THR A 226 -32.19 -3.52 -10.76
N PRO A 227 -33.06 -4.45 -11.18
CA PRO A 227 -33.19 -4.80 -12.60
C PRO A 227 -33.50 -3.61 -13.54
N ASP A 228 -34.10 -2.53 -12.99
CA ASP A 228 -34.62 -1.40 -13.77
C ASP A 228 -33.95 -0.05 -13.45
N ALA A 229 -33.19 0.05 -12.35
CA ALA A 229 -32.62 1.31 -11.90
C ALA A 229 -31.23 1.17 -11.25
N ILE A 230 -30.39 2.20 -11.40
CA ILE A 230 -29.23 2.46 -10.56
C ILE A 230 -29.51 3.74 -9.76
N PHE A 231 -29.39 3.67 -8.45
CA PHE A 231 -29.44 4.80 -7.54
C PHE A 231 -28.02 5.27 -7.28
N VAL A 232 -27.73 6.53 -7.61
CA VAL A 232 -26.41 7.10 -7.36
C VAL A 232 -26.51 8.13 -6.26
N ALA A 233 -25.93 7.80 -5.11
CA ALA A 233 -25.92 8.65 -3.92
C ALA A 233 -24.67 9.53 -3.94
N ALA A 234 -24.91 10.84 -3.87
CA ALA A 234 -23.91 11.87 -3.91
C ALA A 234 -23.96 12.79 -2.67
N PRO A 235 -23.03 12.65 -1.71
CA PRO A 235 -22.96 13.55 -0.56
C PRO A 235 -22.61 14.96 -1.03
N MET A 236 -23.40 15.92 -0.58
CA MET A 236 -23.19 17.35 -0.75
C MET A 236 -22.66 17.95 0.54
N TRP A 237 -21.47 18.54 0.44
CA TRP A 237 -20.87 19.35 1.49
C TRP A 237 -21.37 20.79 1.35
N ASN A 238 -22.40 21.15 2.10
CA ASN A 238 -23.00 22.48 2.02
C ASN A 238 -22.35 23.49 3.01
N ASP A 239 -21.76 23.01 4.10
CA ASP A 239 -21.01 23.73 5.15
C ASP A 239 -20.24 22.69 6.01
N TRP A 240 -19.26 23.13 6.81
CA TRP A 240 -18.49 22.33 7.78
C TRP A 240 -19.35 21.59 8.82
N TRP A 241 -20.66 21.90 8.89
CA TRP A 241 -21.57 21.48 9.96
C TRP A 241 -22.76 20.62 9.47
N SER A 242 -23.05 20.54 8.17
CA SER A 242 -24.16 19.71 7.66
C SER A 242 -23.80 18.95 6.39
N THR A 243 -24.07 17.64 6.42
CA THR A 243 -24.02 16.76 5.25
C THR A 243 -25.43 16.41 4.82
N THR A 244 -25.70 16.48 3.52
CA THR A 244 -26.91 15.94 2.88
C THR A 244 -26.48 15.05 1.72
N THR A 245 -27.29 14.08 1.33
CA THR A 245 -27.00 13.24 0.16
C THR A 245 -28.11 13.43 -0.88
N VAL A 246 -27.73 13.71 -2.12
CA VAL A 246 -28.63 13.68 -3.27
C VAL A 246 -28.56 12.29 -3.87
N ILE A 247 -29.70 11.63 -4.03
CA ILE A 247 -29.79 10.31 -4.64
C ILE A 247 -30.51 10.47 -5.97
N THR A 248 -29.80 10.21 -7.06
CA THR A 248 -30.32 10.29 -8.44
C THR A 248 -30.82 8.92 -8.88
N TYR A 249 -32.04 8.85 -9.42
CA TYR A 249 -32.54 7.65 -10.08
C TYR A 249 -32.04 7.63 -11.54
N VAL A 250 -31.30 6.58 -11.90
CA VAL A 250 -30.90 6.30 -13.28
C VAL A 250 -31.70 5.11 -13.80
N ASP A 251 -32.60 5.36 -14.74
CA ASP A 251 -33.37 4.32 -15.43
C ASP A 251 -32.42 3.53 -16.33
N ILE A 252 -32.31 2.23 -16.04
CA ILE A 252 -31.52 1.28 -16.81
C ILE A 252 -32.37 0.19 -17.46
N SER A 253 -33.71 0.32 -17.44
CA SER A 253 -34.67 -0.70 -17.90
C SER A 253 -34.52 -1.11 -19.37
N ASN A 254 -33.81 -0.30 -20.17
CA ASN A 254 -33.57 -0.62 -21.58
C ASN A 254 -32.49 -1.71 -21.74
N PRO A 255 -32.82 -2.88 -22.34
CA PRO A 255 -31.90 -4.01 -22.43
C PRO A 255 -30.73 -3.80 -23.39
N ILE A 256 -30.77 -2.78 -24.27
CA ILE A 256 -29.62 -2.45 -25.12
C ILE A 256 -28.61 -1.53 -24.45
N GLY A 257 -28.90 -1.06 -23.22
CA GLY A 257 -28.00 -0.25 -22.40
C GLY A 257 -28.26 1.25 -22.40
N MET A 258 -29.26 1.74 -23.15
CA MET A 258 -29.63 3.17 -23.09
C MET A 258 -30.13 3.54 -21.69
N MET A 259 -29.67 4.67 -21.16
CA MET A 259 -30.00 5.12 -19.81
C MET A 259 -30.76 6.44 -19.84
N ALA A 260 -31.46 6.74 -18.74
CA ALA A 260 -32.01 8.07 -18.51
C ALA A 260 -31.90 8.45 -17.04
N ALA A 261 -31.20 9.56 -16.75
CA ALA A 261 -31.31 10.20 -15.45
C ALA A 261 -32.75 10.74 -15.28
N ARG A 262 -33.40 10.37 -14.18
CA ARG A 262 -34.76 10.80 -13.81
C ARG A 262 -34.69 11.81 -12.67
N ASP A 263 -35.65 11.79 -11.75
CA ASP A 263 -35.66 12.71 -10.63
C ASP A 263 -34.60 12.35 -9.56
N SER A 264 -34.36 13.28 -8.64
CA SER A 264 -33.41 13.12 -7.54
C SER A 264 -34.03 13.52 -6.21
N VAL A 265 -33.74 12.78 -5.15
CA VAL A 265 -34.22 13.06 -3.80
C VAL A 265 -33.07 13.49 -2.91
N THR A 266 -33.28 14.50 -2.06
CA THR A 266 -32.28 14.92 -1.05
C THR A 266 -32.65 14.36 0.32
N ILE A 267 -31.70 13.69 0.95
CA ILE A 267 -31.82 13.16 2.32
C ILE A 267 -30.81 13.82 3.27
N LYS A 268 -31.07 13.74 4.58
CA LYS A 268 -30.13 14.17 5.61
C LYS A 268 -28.95 13.22 5.71
N GLY A 269 -27.79 13.73 6.09
CA GLY A 269 -26.59 12.95 6.34
C GLY A 269 -25.87 12.48 5.07
N ALA A 270 -24.73 11.83 5.28
CA ALA A 270 -23.94 11.13 4.30
C ALA A 270 -24.30 9.63 4.32
N VAL A 271 -24.41 9.04 3.14
CA VAL A 271 -24.47 7.59 2.92
C VAL A 271 -23.02 7.08 2.85
N ALA A 272 -22.63 6.25 3.82
CA ALA A 272 -21.22 5.88 4.00
C ALA A 272 -20.74 4.84 2.98
N ASP A 273 -21.58 3.85 2.69
CA ASP A 273 -21.28 2.69 1.87
C ASP A 273 -22.58 2.13 1.29
N ARG A 274 -22.47 1.14 0.39
CA ARG A 274 -23.62 0.56 -0.30
C ARG A 274 -24.62 -0.16 0.61
N PHE A 275 -24.20 -0.69 1.77
CA PHE A 275 -25.10 -1.38 2.71
C PHE A 275 -26.04 -0.42 3.44
N LYS A 276 -25.79 0.88 3.29
CA LYS A 276 -26.66 1.94 3.77
C LYS A 276 -27.86 2.19 2.85
N MET A 277 -27.97 1.49 1.73
CA MET A 277 -29.10 1.60 0.81
C MET A 277 -29.62 0.23 0.37
N ASP A 278 -30.93 0.12 0.22
CA ASP A 278 -31.59 -1.04 -0.36
C ASP A 278 -32.89 -0.63 -1.08
N ALA A 279 -33.29 -1.39 -2.10
CA ALA A 279 -34.56 -1.19 -2.79
C ALA A 279 -35.45 -2.43 -2.60
N HIS A 280 -36.57 -2.28 -1.90
CA HIS A 280 -37.46 -3.37 -1.55
C HIS A 280 -38.92 -2.97 -1.77
N ASN A 281 -39.69 -3.82 -2.47
CA ASN A 281 -41.12 -3.64 -2.74
C ASN A 281 -41.50 -2.23 -3.25
N GLY A 282 -40.69 -1.65 -4.14
CA GLY A 282 -40.93 -0.32 -4.71
C GLY A 282 -40.55 0.85 -3.79
N VAL A 283 -39.77 0.59 -2.73
CA VAL A 283 -39.29 1.61 -1.80
C VAL A 283 -37.77 1.57 -1.73
N LEU A 284 -37.11 2.71 -1.92
CA LEU A 284 -35.70 2.87 -1.59
C LEU A 284 -35.57 3.22 -0.10
N ARG A 285 -34.76 2.46 0.62
CA ARG A 285 -34.56 2.53 2.07
C ARG A 285 -33.11 2.91 2.32
N VAL A 286 -32.89 3.96 3.12
CA VAL A 286 -31.56 4.56 3.28
C VAL A 286 -31.25 4.82 4.75
N VAL A 287 -30.08 4.38 5.22
CA VAL A 287 -29.55 4.70 6.55
C VAL A 287 -28.35 5.64 6.40
N SER A 288 -28.44 6.87 6.88
CA SER A 288 -27.38 7.87 6.73
C SER A 288 -26.88 8.36 8.07
N SER A 289 -25.69 8.96 8.07
CA SER A 289 -25.11 9.58 9.27
C SER A 289 -24.78 11.05 9.04
N GLY A 290 -25.03 11.90 10.01
CA GLY A 290 -24.83 13.34 9.88
C GLY A 290 -24.77 14.04 11.23
N ARG A 291 -25.20 15.30 11.27
CA ARG A 291 -25.35 16.06 12.50
C ARG A 291 -26.82 16.22 12.86
N GLN A 292 -27.14 16.02 14.14
CA GLN A 292 -28.41 16.39 14.77
C GLN A 292 -28.07 17.24 16.00
N ASP A 293 -28.53 18.50 16.03
CA ASP A 293 -28.31 19.44 17.15
C ASP A 293 -26.85 19.49 17.67
N ASP A 294 -25.89 19.68 16.76
CA ASP A 294 -24.44 19.67 17.00
C ASP A 294 -23.82 18.35 17.49
N ALA A 295 -24.59 17.26 17.60
CA ALA A 295 -24.09 15.90 17.86
C ALA A 295 -24.08 15.05 16.57
N ARG A 296 -23.33 13.94 16.55
CA ARG A 296 -23.49 12.93 15.49
C ARG A 296 -24.90 12.34 15.55
N GLY A 297 -25.50 12.05 14.41
CA GLY A 297 -26.84 11.47 14.33
C GLY A 297 -26.95 10.45 13.20
N VAL A 298 -27.87 9.50 13.38
CA VAL A 298 -28.21 8.46 12.40
C VAL A 298 -29.67 8.63 11.98
N PHE A 299 -29.92 8.59 10.68
CA PHE A 299 -31.24 8.78 10.09
C PHE A 299 -31.62 7.57 9.23
N VAL A 300 -32.89 7.20 9.25
CA VAL A 300 -33.49 6.20 8.34
C VAL A 300 -34.51 6.92 7.47
N THR A 301 -34.33 6.88 6.16
CA THR A 301 -35.22 7.53 5.19
C THR A 301 -35.76 6.50 4.21
N THR A 302 -37.05 6.60 3.87
CA THR A 302 -37.72 5.79 2.86
C THR A 302 -38.24 6.67 1.73
N VAL A 303 -38.13 6.20 0.49
CA VAL A 303 -38.46 6.95 -0.72
C VAL A 303 -39.32 6.07 -1.63
N ASP A 304 -40.41 6.64 -2.14
CA ASP A 304 -41.30 5.96 -3.09
C ASP A 304 -40.66 5.90 -4.48
N LEU A 305 -40.58 4.70 -5.07
CA LEU A 305 -40.03 4.47 -6.41
C LEU A 305 -41.11 4.27 -7.49
N SER A 306 -42.39 4.40 -7.14
CA SER A 306 -43.50 4.15 -8.08
C SER A 306 -43.63 5.19 -9.20
N ASP A 307 -43.11 6.40 -8.99
CA ASP A 307 -42.99 7.46 -10.01
C ASP A 307 -41.54 7.98 -10.06
N PRO A 308 -40.67 7.40 -10.91
CA PRO A 308 -39.26 7.79 -10.98
C PRO A 308 -39.03 9.22 -11.48
N ASP A 309 -40.04 9.85 -12.09
CA ASP A 309 -39.97 11.25 -12.53
C ASP A 309 -40.39 12.24 -11.41
N ASN A 310 -40.89 11.75 -10.27
CA ASN A 310 -41.27 12.55 -9.09
C ASN A 310 -41.01 11.76 -7.79
N LEU A 311 -39.74 11.65 -7.38
CA LEU A 311 -39.37 10.90 -6.18
C LEU A 311 -39.84 11.64 -4.92
N ASP A 312 -40.60 10.95 -4.05
CA ASP A 312 -41.08 11.52 -2.79
C ASP A 312 -40.58 10.74 -1.57
N ARG A 313 -40.25 11.47 -0.51
CA ARG A 313 -39.85 10.86 0.77
C ARG A 313 -41.11 10.42 1.51
N MET A 314 -41.21 9.13 1.80
CA MET A 314 -42.36 8.56 2.51
C MET A 314 -42.25 8.76 4.02
N GLY A 315 -41.07 8.46 4.57
CA GLY A 315 -40.77 8.51 6.00
C GLY A 315 -39.33 8.95 6.25
N GLU A 316 -39.11 9.62 7.38
CA GLU A 316 -37.79 9.98 7.90
C GLU A 316 -37.81 9.77 9.42
N PHE A 317 -36.89 8.95 9.91
CA PHE A 317 -36.74 8.58 11.30
C PHE A 317 -35.34 8.96 11.78
N PHE A 318 -35.25 9.55 12.98
CA PHE A 318 -33.99 9.85 13.66
C PHE A 318 -33.80 8.86 14.80
N LEU A 319 -32.63 8.23 14.86
CA LEU A 319 -32.31 7.24 15.88
C LEU A 319 -31.83 7.95 17.16
N GLU A 320 -32.79 8.34 18.02
CA GLU A 320 -32.53 9.14 19.24
C GLU A 320 -31.52 8.48 20.18
N ASP A 321 -31.59 7.16 20.34
CA ASP A 321 -30.71 6.38 21.21
C ASP A 321 -29.27 6.25 20.67
N ALA A 322 -28.99 6.68 19.44
CA ALA A 322 -27.65 6.67 18.83
C ALA A 322 -27.01 8.08 18.72
N ILE A 323 -27.52 9.06 19.48
CA ILE A 323 -26.99 10.43 19.45
C ILE A 323 -25.53 10.50 19.94
N GLY A 324 -24.66 11.09 19.13
CA GLY A 324 -23.21 11.16 19.40
C GLY A 324 -22.41 9.92 18.95
N GLU A 325 -23.09 8.86 18.51
CA GLU A 325 -22.45 7.62 18.07
C GLU A 325 -22.04 7.65 16.59
N THR A 326 -21.14 6.76 16.21
CA THR A 326 -20.75 6.54 14.81
C THR A 326 -21.56 5.37 14.23
N LEU A 327 -22.10 5.53 13.02
CA LEU A 327 -22.70 4.43 12.26
C LEU A 327 -21.63 3.49 11.70
N PHE A 328 -21.72 2.20 12.02
CA PHE A 328 -20.78 1.17 11.57
C PHE A 328 -21.43 0.22 10.55
N ALA A 329 -22.38 -0.61 10.96
CA ALA A 329 -23.00 -1.60 10.07
C ALA A 329 -24.50 -1.31 9.85
N THR A 330 -24.99 -1.72 8.68
CA THR A 330 -26.42 -1.73 8.36
C THR A 330 -26.69 -2.96 7.52
N ARG A 331 -27.78 -3.67 7.81
CA ARG A 331 -28.22 -4.79 7.01
C ARG A 331 -29.74 -4.77 6.89
N PHE A 332 -30.24 -4.72 5.66
CA PHE A 332 -31.66 -4.87 5.38
C PHE A 332 -32.01 -6.35 5.20
N ASP A 333 -33.14 -6.78 5.75
CA ASP A 333 -33.62 -8.16 5.69
C ASP A 333 -35.15 -8.17 5.69
N GLY A 334 -35.75 -8.39 4.51
CA GLY A 334 -37.20 -8.25 4.31
C GLY A 334 -37.69 -6.89 4.79
N ASP A 335 -38.67 -6.88 5.69
CA ASP A 335 -39.27 -5.68 6.29
C ASP A 335 -38.45 -5.09 7.46
N ARG A 336 -37.21 -5.53 7.68
CA ARG A 336 -36.38 -5.07 8.80
C ARG A 336 -35.07 -4.43 8.33
N ALA A 337 -34.51 -3.58 9.18
CA ALA A 337 -33.10 -3.21 9.13
C ALA A 337 -32.44 -3.43 10.48
N TYR A 338 -31.23 -3.98 10.45
CA TYR A 338 -30.34 -4.09 11.60
C TYR A 338 -29.28 -2.99 11.48
N ILE A 339 -29.17 -2.13 12.48
CA ILE A 339 -28.27 -0.98 12.47
C ILE A 339 -27.35 -1.07 13.68
N VAL A 340 -26.06 -0.88 13.45
CA VAL A 340 -25.01 -0.95 14.47
C VAL A 340 -24.32 0.40 14.54
N THR A 341 -24.25 0.96 15.74
CA THR A 341 -23.61 2.23 16.04
C THR A 341 -22.65 2.08 17.20
N TYR A 342 -21.71 3.00 17.41
CA TYR A 342 -20.75 2.84 18.52
C TYR A 342 -20.19 4.16 19.02
N PHE A 343 -20.05 4.25 20.36
CA PHE A 343 -19.26 5.26 21.07
C PHE A 343 -18.32 4.62 22.12
N MET A 344 -18.86 3.78 23.02
CA MET A 344 -18.12 2.95 23.98
C MET A 344 -18.66 1.50 24.09
N VAL A 345 -19.91 1.27 23.68
CA VAL A 345 -20.61 -0.01 23.57
C VAL A 345 -21.39 0.07 22.24
N ASP A 346 -21.58 -1.05 21.55
CA ASP A 346 -22.33 -1.11 20.28
C ASP A 346 -23.77 -1.58 20.53
N PRO A 347 -24.78 -0.70 20.39
CA PRO A 347 -26.14 -1.15 20.24
C PRO A 347 -26.42 -1.67 18.82
N LEU A 348 -26.83 -2.94 18.72
CA LEU A 348 -27.52 -3.46 17.54
C LEU A 348 -29.01 -3.14 17.66
N PHE A 349 -29.50 -2.24 16.81
CA PHE A 349 -30.91 -1.87 16.69
C PHE A 349 -31.64 -2.74 15.67
N VAL A 350 -32.87 -3.14 15.99
CA VAL A 350 -33.81 -3.75 15.06
C VAL A 350 -34.86 -2.70 14.69
N VAL A 351 -34.90 -2.29 13.43
CA VAL A 351 -35.82 -1.30 12.88
C VAL A 351 -36.87 -2.00 12.02
N ASP A 352 -38.15 -1.70 12.28
CA ASP A 352 -39.28 -2.13 11.45
C ASP A 352 -39.49 -1.13 10.30
N LEU A 353 -39.52 -1.68 9.09
CA LEU A 353 -39.71 -0.97 7.82
C LEU A 353 -40.94 -1.48 7.06
N SER A 354 -41.81 -2.29 7.70
CA SER A 354 -43.04 -2.83 7.09
C SER A 354 -44.07 -1.75 6.73
N ASP A 355 -44.08 -0.62 7.45
CA ASP A 355 -44.75 0.62 7.05
C ASP A 355 -43.69 1.68 6.67
N PRO A 356 -43.36 1.81 5.37
CA PRO A 356 -42.40 2.79 4.89
C PRO A 356 -42.71 4.24 5.27
N ALA A 357 -43.96 4.61 5.56
CA ALA A 357 -44.29 5.98 5.97
C ALA A 357 -43.96 6.23 7.46
N ASN A 358 -43.84 5.17 8.27
CA ASN A 358 -43.62 5.26 9.71
C ASN A 358 -42.55 4.25 10.20
N PRO A 359 -41.29 4.31 9.70
CA PRO A 359 -40.23 3.43 10.18
C PRO A 359 -39.93 3.68 11.67
N ALA A 360 -39.69 2.62 12.44
CA ALA A 360 -39.49 2.72 13.89
C ALA A 360 -38.59 1.62 14.46
N VAL A 361 -37.85 1.94 15.54
CA VAL A 361 -37.10 0.95 16.31
C VAL A 361 -38.06 0.03 17.05
N THR A 362 -37.88 -1.27 16.88
CA THR A 362 -38.67 -2.31 17.55
C THR A 362 -37.94 -2.87 18.78
N GLY A 363 -36.62 -2.99 18.72
CA GLY A 363 -35.80 -3.49 19.82
C GLY A 363 -34.32 -3.13 19.65
N MET A 364 -33.53 -3.35 20.70
CA MET A 364 -32.08 -3.15 20.67
C MET A 364 -31.39 -4.12 21.62
N VAL A 365 -30.13 -4.43 21.34
CA VAL A 365 -29.23 -5.18 22.23
C VAL A 365 -27.86 -4.49 22.28
N GLU A 366 -27.37 -4.21 23.48
CA GLU A 366 -26.03 -3.65 23.69
C GLU A 366 -25.01 -4.79 23.77
N VAL A 367 -23.93 -4.70 23.00
CA VAL A 367 -22.82 -5.67 23.03
C VAL A 367 -21.46 -4.98 23.20
N PRO A 368 -20.50 -5.60 23.91
CA PRO A 368 -19.12 -5.12 23.96
C PRO A 368 -18.46 -5.18 22.58
N GLY A 369 -17.59 -4.20 22.29
CA GLY A 369 -16.99 -4.02 20.98
C GLY A 369 -17.95 -3.39 19.97
N TRP A 370 -17.72 -3.63 18.68
CA TRP A 370 -18.67 -3.25 17.62
C TRP A 370 -18.63 -4.18 16.41
N SER A 371 -19.76 -4.32 15.71
CA SER A 371 -19.86 -5.09 14.47
C SER A 371 -19.56 -4.23 13.24
N THR A 372 -18.81 -4.78 12.29
CA THR A 372 -18.55 -4.14 10.99
C THR A 372 -19.43 -4.72 9.88
N HIS A 373 -19.91 -5.95 10.06
CA HIS A 373 -20.80 -6.62 9.11
C HIS A 373 -21.81 -7.53 9.82
N ILE A 374 -22.99 -7.70 9.23
CA ILE A 374 -24.09 -8.52 9.73
C ILE A 374 -24.64 -9.38 8.59
N GLU A 375 -24.71 -10.69 8.82
CA GLU A 375 -25.23 -11.71 7.91
C GLU A 375 -26.50 -12.33 8.51
N PRO A 376 -27.70 -12.06 7.94
CA PRO A 376 -28.95 -12.66 8.38
C PRO A 376 -29.06 -14.14 7.99
N ARG A 377 -29.56 -14.96 8.91
CA ARG A 377 -29.82 -16.40 8.75
C ARG A 377 -31.17 -16.74 9.36
N GLY A 378 -32.24 -16.25 8.72
CA GLY A 378 -33.62 -16.41 9.21
C GLY A 378 -33.82 -15.69 10.55
N ASN A 379 -33.99 -16.46 11.63
CA ASN A 379 -34.15 -15.91 12.98
C ASN A 379 -32.82 -15.62 13.70
N ARG A 380 -31.69 -15.70 12.98
CA ARG A 380 -30.35 -15.50 13.51
C ARG A 380 -29.62 -14.40 12.75
N LEU A 381 -28.69 -13.74 13.42
CA LEU A 381 -27.68 -12.91 12.78
C LEU A 381 -26.29 -13.40 13.15
N ILE A 382 -25.40 -13.47 12.17
CA ILE A 382 -23.96 -13.67 12.38
C ILE A 382 -23.30 -12.32 12.12
N ALA A 383 -22.57 -11.80 13.09
CA ALA A 383 -21.87 -10.52 12.94
C ALA A 383 -20.36 -10.71 13.05
N LEU A 384 -19.62 -10.10 12.12
CA LEU A 384 -18.18 -9.94 12.19
C LEU A 384 -17.88 -8.56 12.77
N GLY A 385 -16.93 -8.47 13.68
CA GLY A 385 -16.59 -7.23 14.32
C GLY A 385 -15.31 -7.26 15.13
N VAL A 386 -15.21 -6.26 16.00
CA VAL A 386 -14.09 -6.03 16.89
C VAL A 386 -14.53 -6.29 18.32
N ASP A 387 -13.74 -7.08 19.05
CA ASP A 387 -13.79 -7.14 20.50
C ASP A 387 -12.75 -6.17 21.06
N ASP A 388 -13.18 -5.25 21.91
CA ASP A 388 -12.34 -4.25 22.56
C ASP A 388 -12.05 -4.57 24.04
N GLN A 389 -12.60 -5.67 24.55
CA GLN A 389 -12.44 -6.10 25.93
C GLN A 389 -11.06 -6.73 26.13
N GLY A 390 -10.16 -5.94 26.72
CA GLY A 390 -8.79 -6.39 27.01
C GLY A 390 -7.88 -6.37 25.79
N GLY A 391 -8.11 -5.44 24.86
CA GLY A 391 -7.33 -5.26 23.63
C GLY A 391 -8.17 -5.44 22.37
N ARG A 392 -7.72 -4.89 21.24
CA ARG A 392 -8.46 -4.97 19.97
C ARG A 392 -8.23 -6.33 19.30
N ARG A 393 -9.28 -7.15 19.22
CA ARG A 393 -9.27 -8.50 18.62
C ARG A 393 -10.39 -8.65 17.60
N VAL A 394 -10.32 -9.69 16.77
CA VAL A 394 -11.41 -10.03 15.84
C VAL A 394 -12.47 -10.82 16.60
N LYS A 395 -13.74 -10.48 16.39
CA LYS A 395 -14.92 -11.05 17.08
C LYS A 395 -15.93 -11.55 16.05
N VAL A 396 -16.52 -12.71 16.33
CA VAL A 396 -17.77 -13.15 15.70
C VAL A 396 -18.83 -13.25 16.78
N SER A 397 -20.03 -12.73 16.51
CA SER A 397 -21.19 -12.78 17.40
C SER A 397 -22.37 -13.46 16.71
N LEU A 398 -23.14 -14.23 17.47
CA LEU A 398 -24.39 -14.86 17.05
C LEU A 398 -25.55 -14.24 17.82
N PHE A 399 -26.58 -13.76 17.12
CA PHE A 399 -27.75 -13.13 17.73
C PHE A 399 -29.04 -13.90 17.44
N ASP A 400 -29.97 -13.85 18.39
CA ASP A 400 -31.38 -14.20 18.19
C ASP A 400 -32.18 -12.94 17.82
N VAL A 401 -32.90 -13.01 16.71
CA VAL A 401 -33.81 -11.95 16.23
C VAL A 401 -35.19 -12.49 15.88
N ALA A 402 -35.56 -13.66 16.42
CA ALA A 402 -36.89 -14.24 16.25
C ALA A 402 -38.00 -13.28 16.72
N ASP A 403 -37.80 -12.68 17.91
CA ASP A 403 -38.64 -11.59 18.42
C ASP A 403 -37.91 -10.25 18.21
N PRO A 404 -38.35 -9.41 17.25
CA PRO A 404 -37.68 -8.14 16.96
C PRO A 404 -37.75 -7.14 18.13
N ALA A 405 -38.67 -7.34 19.09
CA ALA A 405 -38.77 -6.50 20.27
C ALA A 405 -37.80 -6.90 21.40
N ALA A 406 -37.18 -8.09 21.29
CA ALA A 406 -36.27 -8.63 22.29
C ALA A 406 -35.08 -9.36 21.63
N PRO A 407 -34.27 -8.66 20.81
CA PRO A 407 -33.04 -9.25 20.27
C PRO A 407 -32.05 -9.59 21.40
N ALA A 408 -31.23 -10.63 21.20
CA ALA A 408 -30.24 -11.05 22.19
C ALA A 408 -28.97 -11.60 21.54
N GLU A 409 -27.79 -11.27 22.09
CA GLU A 409 -26.53 -11.97 21.77
C GLU A 409 -26.55 -13.35 22.44
N LEU A 410 -26.52 -14.42 21.64
CA LEU A 410 -26.54 -15.81 22.10
C LEU A 410 -25.14 -16.29 22.49
N ASP A 411 -24.16 -16.01 21.63
CA ASP A 411 -22.77 -16.44 21.82
C ASP A 411 -21.79 -15.54 21.07
N THR A 412 -20.53 -15.59 21.48
CA THR A 412 -19.44 -14.89 20.80
C THR A 412 -18.12 -15.62 20.91
N VAL A 413 -17.30 -15.47 19.88
CA VAL A 413 -15.93 -15.98 19.81
C VAL A 413 -14.99 -14.85 19.39
N SER A 414 -13.95 -14.61 20.22
CA SER A 414 -12.84 -13.70 19.90
C SER A 414 -11.53 -14.46 19.64
N PHE A 415 -10.74 -13.98 18.69
CA PHE A 415 -9.42 -14.53 18.33
C PHE A 415 -8.44 -13.45 17.89
N GLY A 416 -7.15 -13.83 17.88
CA GLY A 416 -6.03 -12.90 17.78
C GLY A 416 -5.56 -12.36 19.13
N SER A 417 -4.45 -11.63 19.09
CA SER A 417 -3.86 -10.85 20.19
C SER A 417 -4.25 -9.37 20.06
N ASP A 418 -3.84 -8.54 21.02
CA ASP A 418 -4.01 -7.09 20.97
C ASP A 418 -3.49 -6.53 19.63
N TRP A 419 -4.33 -5.74 18.96
CA TRP A 419 -4.06 -5.17 17.63
C TRP A 419 -4.16 -6.16 16.47
N SER A 420 -4.96 -7.22 16.60
CA SER A 420 -5.36 -8.03 15.46
C SER A 420 -6.50 -7.37 14.69
N TRP A 421 -6.50 -7.52 13.37
CA TRP A 421 -7.55 -7.00 12.48
C TRP A 421 -7.95 -8.03 11.43
N SER A 422 -9.04 -7.78 10.72
CA SER A 422 -9.49 -8.62 9.61
C SER A 422 -9.50 -7.79 8.32
N SER A 423 -9.02 -8.36 7.21
CA SER A 423 -9.25 -7.77 5.88
C SER A 423 -10.74 -7.68 5.54
N ALA A 424 -11.57 -8.51 6.18
CA ALA A 424 -13.02 -8.46 6.02
C ALA A 424 -13.71 -7.23 6.64
N TYR A 425 -12.97 -6.39 7.37
CA TYR A 425 -13.48 -5.06 7.77
C TYR A 425 -13.54 -4.08 6.61
N SER A 426 -12.70 -4.27 5.58
CA SER A 426 -12.69 -3.48 4.36
C SER A 426 -13.26 -4.24 3.16
N ASP A 427 -13.32 -5.57 3.21
CA ASP A 427 -13.92 -6.41 2.17
C ASP A 427 -14.61 -7.66 2.74
N VAL A 428 -15.92 -7.59 2.97
CA VAL A 428 -16.62 -8.74 3.56
C VAL A 428 -16.63 -10.01 2.72
N LYS A 429 -16.43 -10.03 1.38
CA LYS A 429 -16.36 -11.36 0.71
C LYS A 429 -15.12 -12.14 1.14
N ALA A 430 -14.18 -11.52 1.84
CA ALA A 430 -13.12 -12.25 2.51
C ALA A 430 -13.64 -13.08 3.71
N PHE A 431 -14.78 -12.72 4.32
CA PHE A 431 -15.47 -13.50 5.34
C PHE A 431 -16.38 -14.56 4.72
N THR A 432 -16.03 -15.84 4.89
CA THR A 432 -16.81 -16.96 4.35
C THR A 432 -17.81 -17.46 5.38
N VAL A 433 -19.09 -17.54 5.00
CA VAL A 433 -20.17 -18.11 5.80
C VAL A 433 -20.75 -19.32 5.07
N LEU A 434 -20.37 -20.53 5.51
CA LEU A 434 -20.93 -21.80 5.04
C LEU A 434 -22.08 -22.26 5.96
N ASP A 435 -22.68 -23.42 5.69
CA ASP A 435 -23.84 -23.93 6.44
C ASP A 435 -23.57 -24.17 7.94
N ASP A 436 -22.36 -24.61 8.30
CA ASP A 436 -21.97 -24.93 9.68
C ASP A 436 -20.56 -24.42 10.07
N VAL A 437 -19.88 -23.76 9.13
CA VAL A 437 -18.51 -23.26 9.29
C VAL A 437 -18.38 -21.82 8.79
N LEU A 438 -17.71 -21.01 9.58
CA LEU A 438 -17.23 -19.69 9.21
C LEU A 438 -15.72 -19.74 9.02
N ILE A 439 -15.23 -19.02 8.01
CA ILE A 439 -13.79 -18.84 7.79
C ILE A 439 -13.51 -17.34 7.81
N VAL A 440 -12.74 -16.90 8.80
CA VAL A 440 -12.46 -15.48 9.05
C VAL A 440 -10.99 -15.19 8.79
N PRO A 441 -10.66 -14.32 7.82
CA PRO A 441 -9.31 -13.85 7.65
C PRO A 441 -8.94 -12.94 8.81
N PHE A 442 -7.76 -13.13 9.40
CA PHE A 442 -7.24 -12.19 10.37
C PHE A 442 -5.72 -12.07 10.31
N SER A 443 -5.26 -10.88 10.62
CA SER A 443 -3.86 -10.51 10.65
C SER A 443 -3.53 -9.97 12.03
N GLY A 444 -2.26 -10.03 12.38
CA GLY A 444 -1.77 -9.52 13.63
C GLY A 444 -0.28 -9.70 13.76
N TRP A 445 0.21 -9.46 14.96
CA TRP A 445 1.62 -9.57 15.30
C TRP A 445 1.81 -10.68 16.34
N THR A 446 2.84 -11.50 16.15
CA THR A 446 3.29 -12.42 17.19
C THR A 446 4.00 -11.64 18.31
N GLU A 447 4.11 -12.25 19.49
CA GLU A 447 4.89 -11.71 20.60
C GLU A 447 6.37 -11.49 20.23
N ASP A 448 6.86 -12.21 19.21
CA ASP A 448 8.22 -12.15 18.67
C ASP A 448 8.35 -11.19 17.44
N PHE A 449 7.42 -10.25 17.28
CA PHE A 449 7.45 -9.20 16.24
C PHE A 449 7.30 -9.67 14.78
N GLY A 450 6.78 -10.88 14.54
CA GLY A 450 6.42 -11.37 13.21
C GLY A 450 4.97 -11.06 12.87
N GLY A 451 4.72 -10.37 11.74
CA GLY A 451 3.36 -10.25 11.21
C GLY A 451 2.86 -11.59 10.67
N PHE A 452 1.58 -11.93 10.89
CA PHE A 452 0.96 -13.12 10.31
C PHE A 452 -0.30 -12.77 9.52
N GLN A 453 -0.65 -13.66 8.59
CA GLN A 453 -1.93 -13.68 7.87
C GLN A 453 -2.54 -15.06 8.07
N ARG A 454 -3.79 -15.14 8.51
CA ARG A 454 -4.43 -16.39 8.92
C ARG A 454 -5.86 -16.51 8.44
N LEU A 455 -6.30 -17.75 8.27
CA LEU A 455 -7.72 -18.11 8.21
C LEU A 455 -8.11 -18.81 9.50
N GLN A 456 -9.01 -18.22 10.28
CA GLN A 456 -9.61 -18.80 11.47
C GLN A 456 -10.87 -19.58 11.09
N PHE A 457 -10.94 -20.85 11.46
CA PHE A 457 -12.18 -21.64 11.35
C PHE A 457 -13.02 -21.46 12.62
N VAL A 458 -14.33 -21.29 12.46
CA VAL A 458 -15.31 -21.25 13.56
C VAL A 458 -16.49 -22.11 13.14
N SER A 459 -16.82 -23.16 13.91
CA SER A 459 -18.07 -23.89 13.65
C SER A 459 -19.23 -23.21 14.38
N TYR A 460 -20.43 -23.28 13.84
CA TYR A 460 -21.61 -22.69 14.48
C TYR A 460 -22.87 -23.55 14.31
N ASP A 461 -23.83 -23.33 15.21
CA ASP A 461 -25.20 -23.83 15.10
C ASP A 461 -26.20 -22.70 15.46
N ASP A 462 -27.48 -23.04 15.59
CA ASP A 462 -28.53 -22.07 15.90
C ASP A 462 -28.36 -21.35 17.25
N VAL A 463 -27.47 -21.79 18.15
CA VAL A 463 -27.36 -21.22 19.50
C VAL A 463 -25.93 -21.01 19.98
N SER A 464 -24.91 -21.49 19.26
CA SER A 464 -23.53 -21.47 19.73
C SER A 464 -22.50 -21.26 18.61
N LEU A 465 -21.37 -20.68 19.02
CA LEU A 465 -20.16 -20.50 18.24
C LEU A 465 -19.01 -21.28 18.92
N ALA A 466 -18.21 -21.98 18.14
CA ALA A 466 -17.02 -22.64 18.66
C ALA A 466 -15.79 -22.27 17.84
N LYS A 467 -14.82 -21.62 18.50
CA LYS A 467 -13.50 -21.37 17.92
C LYS A 467 -12.80 -22.68 17.60
N ARG A 468 -12.37 -22.85 16.36
CA ARG A 468 -11.61 -24.01 15.88
C ARG A 468 -10.15 -23.64 15.64
N GLY A 469 -9.43 -24.45 14.88
CA GLY A 469 -8.06 -24.18 14.47
C GLY A 469 -7.96 -23.05 13.44
N TYR A 470 -6.74 -22.65 13.14
CA TYR A 470 -6.41 -21.69 12.09
C TYR A 470 -5.25 -22.21 11.25
N ILE A 471 -5.09 -21.66 10.06
CA ILE A 471 -3.91 -21.88 9.21
C ILE A 471 -3.23 -20.55 8.90
N ASP A 472 -1.90 -20.58 8.73
CA ASP A 472 -1.11 -19.46 8.23
C ASP A 472 -1.07 -19.45 6.71
N VAL A 473 -1.26 -18.28 6.11
CA VAL A 473 -1.09 -18.01 4.67
C VAL A 473 -0.07 -16.90 4.44
N ASP A 474 0.50 -16.87 3.25
CA ASP A 474 1.28 -15.76 2.73
C ASP A 474 0.40 -14.84 1.91
N GLY A 475 0.52 -13.54 2.16
CA GLY A 475 -0.29 -12.53 1.47
C GLY A 475 -1.57 -12.15 2.20
N GLU A 476 -2.14 -11.02 1.81
CA GLU A 476 -3.46 -10.63 2.26
C GLU A 476 -4.50 -11.62 1.72
N VAL A 477 -5.37 -12.13 2.60
CA VAL A 477 -6.47 -13.00 2.20
C VAL A 477 -7.49 -12.18 1.43
N LEU A 478 -7.71 -12.60 0.19
CA LEU A 478 -8.77 -12.10 -0.67
C LEU A 478 -10.05 -12.89 -0.42
N ARG A 479 -10.02 -14.22 -0.55
CA ARG A 479 -11.22 -15.07 -0.42
C ARG A 479 -10.88 -16.40 0.25
N SER A 480 -11.89 -17.01 0.87
CA SER A 480 -11.88 -18.44 1.19
C SER A 480 -13.17 -19.10 0.71
N PHE A 481 -13.09 -20.37 0.33
CA PHE A 481 -14.23 -21.12 -0.20
C PHE A 481 -14.02 -22.63 -0.06
N GLU A 482 -15.09 -23.40 -0.29
CA GLU A 482 -15.06 -24.86 -0.36
C GLU A 482 -15.33 -25.32 -1.81
N TYR A 483 -14.56 -26.31 -2.27
CA TYR A 483 -14.75 -26.94 -3.55
C TYR A 483 -14.40 -28.43 -3.45
N GLY A 484 -15.35 -29.30 -3.80
CA GLY A 484 -15.14 -30.74 -3.84
C GLY A 484 -14.78 -31.37 -2.48
N GLY A 485 -15.25 -30.80 -1.37
CA GLY A 485 -14.93 -31.21 0.00
C GLY A 485 -13.58 -30.71 0.52
N THR A 486 -12.92 -29.81 -0.22
CA THR A 486 -11.62 -29.22 0.15
C THR A 486 -11.76 -27.72 0.34
N TYR A 487 -11.08 -27.17 1.34
CA TYR A 487 -11.09 -25.73 1.60
C TYR A 487 -9.92 -25.04 0.89
N TYR A 488 -10.15 -23.81 0.46
CA TYR A 488 -9.17 -23.00 -0.24
C TYR A 488 -9.05 -21.61 0.38
N GLY A 489 -7.83 -21.10 0.45
CA GLY A 489 -7.53 -19.71 0.78
C GLY A 489 -6.83 -19.02 -0.40
N VAL A 490 -7.44 -17.99 -0.95
CA VAL A 490 -6.86 -17.17 -2.03
C VAL A 490 -6.25 -15.92 -1.43
N THR A 491 -4.97 -15.70 -1.71
CA THR A 491 -4.27 -14.47 -1.35
C THR A 491 -3.74 -13.76 -2.59
N THR A 492 -3.12 -12.59 -2.39
CA THR A 492 -2.42 -11.89 -3.47
C THR A 492 -1.19 -12.66 -4.01
N GLU A 493 -0.66 -13.65 -3.30
CA GLU A 493 0.58 -14.36 -3.63
C GLU A 493 0.35 -15.82 -3.96
N GLN A 494 -0.70 -16.45 -3.41
CA GLN A 494 -0.90 -17.89 -3.50
C GLN A 494 -2.37 -18.33 -3.42
N LEU A 495 -2.61 -19.56 -3.88
CA LEU A 495 -3.79 -20.35 -3.56
C LEU A 495 -3.35 -21.47 -2.61
N ALA A 496 -3.80 -21.40 -1.35
CA ALA A 496 -3.58 -22.43 -0.35
C ALA A 496 -4.69 -23.49 -0.42
N THR A 497 -4.31 -24.76 -0.54
CA THR A 497 -5.22 -25.91 -0.42
C THR A 497 -5.19 -26.41 1.02
N ILE A 498 -6.35 -26.55 1.64
CA ILE A 498 -6.49 -26.76 3.09
C ILE A 498 -7.30 -28.03 3.36
N ASP A 499 -6.67 -28.99 4.04
CA ASP A 499 -7.36 -30.11 4.68
C ASP A 499 -7.87 -29.65 6.05
N ALA A 500 -9.18 -29.60 6.22
CA ALA A 500 -9.84 -29.26 7.47
C ALA A 500 -10.85 -30.34 7.88
N ALA A 501 -10.56 -31.62 7.59
CA ALA A 501 -11.37 -32.75 8.08
C ALA A 501 -11.45 -32.79 9.62
N ASP A 502 -10.41 -32.29 10.29
CA ASP A 502 -10.43 -31.90 11.70
C ASP A 502 -10.31 -30.37 11.80
N LEU A 503 -11.44 -29.71 12.03
CA LEU A 503 -11.48 -28.24 12.15
C LEU A 503 -10.61 -27.72 13.30
N ASP A 504 -10.35 -28.52 14.35
CA ASP A 504 -9.50 -28.08 15.47
C ASP A 504 -8.01 -28.07 15.09
N ALA A 505 -7.62 -28.74 14.00
CA ALA A 505 -6.24 -28.82 13.50
C ALA A 505 -6.17 -28.81 11.96
N PRO A 506 -6.62 -27.73 11.29
CA PRO A 506 -6.57 -27.61 9.84
C PRO A 506 -5.12 -27.49 9.36
N VAL A 507 -4.81 -28.00 8.16
CA VAL A 507 -3.46 -28.02 7.61
C VAL A 507 -3.46 -27.57 6.15
N VAL A 508 -2.53 -26.69 5.79
CA VAL A 508 -2.24 -26.38 4.38
C VAL A 508 -1.49 -27.57 3.77
N THR A 509 -2.12 -28.25 2.82
CA THR A 509 -1.54 -29.41 2.14
C THR A 509 -0.78 -29.05 0.88
N ASP A 510 -1.13 -27.93 0.24
CA ASP A 510 -0.48 -27.44 -0.97
C ASP A 510 -0.56 -25.91 -1.11
N ARG A 511 0.40 -25.31 -1.81
CA ARG A 511 0.49 -23.88 -2.10
C ARG A 511 0.80 -23.67 -3.58
N LEU A 512 -0.18 -23.21 -4.34
CA LEU A 512 0.02 -22.81 -5.73
C LEU A 512 0.37 -21.33 -5.80
N VAL A 513 1.56 -20.99 -6.30
CA VAL A 513 2.03 -19.61 -6.43
C VAL A 513 1.22 -18.86 -7.50
N LEU A 514 0.57 -17.77 -7.09
CA LEU A 514 -0.16 -16.85 -7.98
C LEU A 514 0.70 -15.64 -8.37
N ALA A 515 1.52 -15.13 -7.45
CA ALA A 515 2.45 -14.04 -7.70
C ALA A 515 3.77 -14.22 -6.93
N GLU A 516 4.89 -14.15 -7.66
CA GLU A 516 6.24 -14.17 -7.08
C GLU A 516 6.68 -12.77 -6.63
N SER A 517 7.27 -12.68 -5.44
CA SER A 517 7.94 -11.47 -4.94
C SER A 517 9.32 -11.32 -5.57
N VAL A 518 9.35 -10.86 -6.83
CA VAL A 518 10.59 -10.52 -7.52
C VAL A 518 11.13 -9.22 -6.93
N VAL A 519 12.19 -9.32 -6.13
CA VAL A 519 12.81 -8.19 -5.42
C VAL A 519 13.96 -7.56 -6.20
N ASP A 520 14.50 -8.27 -7.18
CA ASP A 520 15.55 -7.75 -8.06
C ASP A 520 15.61 -8.51 -9.40
N PHE A 521 16.27 -7.91 -10.38
CA PHE A 521 16.60 -8.55 -11.66
C PHE A 521 18.03 -8.20 -12.08
N LEU A 522 18.89 -9.22 -12.12
CA LEU A 522 20.30 -9.05 -12.42
C LEU A 522 20.61 -9.58 -13.83
N GLU A 523 21.08 -8.71 -14.72
CA GLU A 523 21.49 -9.07 -16.07
C GLU A 523 22.88 -9.71 -16.05
N LEU A 524 22.97 -11.03 -16.21
CA LEU A 524 24.25 -11.76 -16.29
C LEU A 524 24.93 -11.52 -17.65
N SER A 525 24.13 -11.45 -18.72
CA SER A 525 24.58 -11.20 -20.08
C SER A 525 23.42 -10.64 -20.92
N PRO A 526 23.67 -10.15 -22.15
CA PRO A 526 22.61 -9.67 -23.04
C PRO A 526 21.53 -10.72 -23.39
N GLU A 527 21.78 -12.01 -23.14
CA GLU A 527 20.86 -13.10 -23.44
C GLU A 527 20.25 -13.76 -22.19
N VAL A 528 20.84 -13.54 -21.01
CA VAL A 528 20.45 -14.21 -19.75
C VAL A 528 20.38 -13.21 -18.62
N GLY A 529 19.25 -13.19 -17.92
CA GLY A 529 19.10 -12.51 -16.64
C GLY A 529 18.66 -13.47 -15.53
N VAL A 530 18.67 -12.98 -14.31
CA VAL A 530 18.23 -13.75 -13.13
C VAL A 530 17.22 -12.92 -12.36
N LYS A 531 16.01 -13.45 -12.18
CA LYS A 531 15.03 -12.89 -11.23
C LYS A 531 15.45 -13.32 -9.83
N VAL A 532 15.55 -12.37 -8.91
CA VAL A 532 15.75 -12.63 -7.49
C VAL A 532 14.39 -12.62 -6.82
N ILE A 533 14.00 -13.74 -6.22
CA ILE A 533 12.67 -13.96 -5.65
C ILE A 533 12.82 -14.17 -4.14
N ALA A 534 12.21 -13.31 -3.35
CA ALA A 534 12.15 -13.49 -1.90
C ALA A 534 10.98 -14.45 -1.56
N SER A 535 11.27 -15.68 -1.14
CA SER A 535 10.24 -16.61 -0.67
C SER A 535 10.03 -16.46 0.83
N ARG A 536 8.76 -16.46 1.25
CA ARG A 536 8.39 -16.49 2.67
C ARG A 536 8.23 -17.91 3.23
N ASP A 537 7.97 -18.89 2.36
CA ASP A 537 7.63 -20.27 2.76
C ASP A 537 8.76 -20.97 3.53
N ASP A 538 9.98 -20.89 3.03
CA ASP A 538 11.18 -21.56 3.57
C ASP A 538 12.26 -20.58 4.03
N GLY A 539 11.98 -19.28 3.94
CA GLY A 539 12.91 -18.19 4.28
C GLY A 539 14.11 -18.06 3.34
N LYS A 540 14.10 -18.74 2.19
CA LYS A 540 15.20 -18.69 1.22
C LYS A 540 14.95 -17.70 0.10
N VAL A 541 16.03 -17.25 -0.52
CA VAL A 541 15.99 -16.48 -1.76
C VAL A 541 16.08 -17.45 -2.93
N ARG A 542 15.13 -17.40 -3.85
CA ARG A 542 15.15 -18.18 -5.09
C ARG A 542 15.70 -17.33 -6.22
N LEU A 543 16.51 -17.95 -7.08
CA LEU A 543 17.08 -17.34 -8.26
C LEU A 543 16.61 -18.08 -9.50
N ASP A 544 15.86 -17.39 -10.34
CA ASP A 544 15.37 -17.91 -11.61
C ASP A 544 16.22 -17.36 -12.76
N ALA A 545 17.09 -18.19 -13.32
CA ALA A 545 17.76 -17.85 -14.56
C ALA A 545 16.78 -17.93 -15.72
N VAL A 546 16.74 -16.88 -16.54
CA VAL A 546 15.82 -16.73 -17.66
C VAL A 546 16.59 -16.27 -18.89
N GLY A 547 16.28 -16.87 -20.05
CA GLY A 547 16.70 -16.35 -21.35
C GLY A 547 15.85 -15.14 -21.72
N LEU A 548 16.41 -14.18 -22.45
CA LEU A 548 15.68 -12.98 -22.90
C LEU A 548 15.13 -13.20 -24.32
N PRO A 549 13.79 -13.19 -24.54
CA PRO A 549 12.72 -12.82 -23.62
C PRO A 549 12.37 -13.92 -22.60
N LEU A 550 12.13 -13.49 -21.35
CA LEU A 550 11.98 -14.23 -20.07
C LEU A 550 11.52 -15.71 -20.15
N LYS A 551 12.37 -16.59 -20.68
CA LYS A 551 12.12 -18.03 -20.74
C LYS A 551 12.95 -18.72 -19.66
N ASN A 552 12.30 -19.36 -18.71
CA ASN A 552 12.98 -20.09 -17.63
C ASN A 552 14.02 -21.07 -18.16
N ILE A 553 15.21 -21.01 -17.57
CA ILE A 553 16.38 -21.88 -17.83
C ILE A 553 16.59 -22.79 -16.63
N SER A 554 16.74 -22.23 -15.43
CA SER A 554 16.96 -22.96 -14.18
C SER A 554 16.44 -22.17 -12.97
N GLN A 555 16.25 -22.85 -11.85
CA GLN A 555 15.91 -22.25 -10.56
C GLN A 555 16.79 -22.88 -9.47
N VAL A 556 17.34 -22.05 -8.58
CA VAL A 556 18.05 -22.49 -7.37
C VAL A 556 17.60 -21.69 -6.15
N ALA A 557 17.74 -22.28 -4.97
CA ALA A 557 17.47 -21.61 -3.69
C ALA A 557 18.77 -21.36 -2.93
N VAL A 558 18.88 -20.18 -2.32
CA VAL A 558 20.06 -19.72 -1.59
C VAL A 558 19.63 -19.30 -0.18
N ASP A 559 20.36 -19.80 0.82
CA ASP A 559 20.08 -19.56 2.23
C ASP A 559 20.94 -18.38 2.73
N ILE A 560 20.40 -17.18 2.63
CA ILE A 560 21.05 -15.92 3.04
C ILE A 560 20.17 -15.08 3.99
N GLY A 561 19.03 -15.62 4.45
CA GLY A 561 18.03 -14.86 5.19
C GLY A 561 17.32 -13.83 4.29
N THR A 562 17.03 -12.65 4.84
CA THR A 562 16.30 -11.59 4.10
C THR A 562 17.21 -10.97 3.04
N TYR A 563 16.79 -11.00 1.76
CA TYR A 563 17.52 -10.36 0.67
C TYR A 563 17.81 -8.88 0.96
N HIS A 564 19.05 -8.46 0.75
CA HIS A 564 19.50 -7.08 0.95
C HIS A 564 20.06 -6.45 -0.33
N ALA A 565 20.91 -7.18 -1.05
CA ALA A 565 21.50 -6.72 -2.31
C ALA A 565 22.02 -7.89 -3.16
N GLY A 566 22.24 -7.64 -4.44
CA GLY A 566 22.77 -8.61 -5.39
C GLY A 566 23.66 -7.94 -6.43
N TYR A 567 24.74 -8.61 -6.82
CA TYR A 567 25.71 -8.08 -7.76
C TYR A 567 26.14 -9.14 -8.77
N VAL A 568 26.36 -8.70 -10.01
CA VAL A 568 27.01 -9.52 -11.04
C VAL A 568 28.53 -9.45 -10.84
N TYR A 569 29.18 -10.61 -10.69
CA TYR A 569 30.62 -10.77 -10.50
C TYR A 569 31.16 -11.82 -11.45
N GLY A 570 31.70 -11.39 -12.59
CA GLY A 570 32.06 -12.29 -13.69
C GLY A 570 30.82 -13.03 -14.20
N ASP A 571 30.91 -14.36 -14.28
CA ASP A 571 29.79 -15.25 -14.65
C ASP A 571 28.96 -15.68 -13.42
N SER A 572 29.14 -15.05 -12.26
CA SER A 572 28.45 -15.37 -11.01
C SER A 572 27.57 -14.22 -10.53
N LEU A 573 26.64 -14.55 -9.65
CA LEU A 573 25.94 -13.58 -8.81
C LEU A 573 26.44 -13.68 -7.38
N VAL A 574 26.66 -12.54 -6.73
CA VAL A 574 26.91 -12.44 -5.29
C VAL A 574 25.68 -11.85 -4.64
N LEU A 575 25.07 -12.61 -3.74
CA LEU A 575 23.93 -12.17 -2.96
C LEU A 575 24.36 -11.79 -1.55
N VAL A 576 23.76 -10.72 -1.06
CA VAL A 576 23.86 -10.27 0.33
C VAL A 576 22.48 -10.37 0.95
N GLY A 577 22.40 -11.08 2.07
CA GLY A 577 21.22 -11.08 2.92
C GLY A 577 21.54 -10.62 4.33
N THR A 578 20.49 -10.38 5.11
CA THR A 578 20.58 -9.98 6.51
C THR A 578 19.75 -10.91 7.38
N THR A 579 20.15 -11.06 8.63
CA THR A 579 19.39 -11.78 9.65
C THR A 579 19.43 -10.95 10.92
N LEU A 580 18.27 -10.63 11.49
CA LEU A 580 18.16 -9.89 12.75
C LEU A 580 17.96 -10.82 13.95
N TRP A 581 17.14 -11.86 13.75
CA TRP A 581 16.71 -12.78 14.80
C TRP A 581 16.96 -14.21 14.34
N GLU A 582 17.61 -15.01 15.18
CA GLU A 582 17.77 -16.45 14.97
C GLU A 582 16.95 -17.21 16.00
N ARG A 583 16.29 -18.29 15.57
CA ARG A 583 15.51 -19.14 16.47
C ARG A 583 16.45 -19.99 17.34
N VAL A 584 16.32 -19.92 18.66
CA VAL A 584 17.20 -20.63 19.60
C VAL A 584 16.46 -21.74 20.32
N GLY A 585 16.53 -22.94 19.74
CA GLY A 585 15.81 -24.11 20.26
C GLY A 585 14.31 -23.88 20.31
N GLY A 586 13.54 -24.83 20.85
CA GLY A 586 12.08 -24.73 20.94
C GLY A 586 11.54 -23.64 21.90
N ALA A 587 12.33 -22.60 22.22
CA ALA A 587 12.06 -21.67 23.32
C ALA A 587 12.05 -20.17 22.93
N GLY A 588 12.22 -19.79 21.67
CA GLY A 588 12.08 -18.39 21.20
C GLY A 588 13.11 -17.96 20.16
N TYR A 589 13.22 -16.66 19.91
CA TYR A 589 14.22 -16.02 19.04
C TYR A 589 15.25 -15.25 19.88
N ASP A 590 16.54 -15.40 19.56
CA ASP A 590 17.61 -14.52 20.07
C ASP A 590 17.99 -13.50 18.99
N TYR A 591 18.30 -12.27 19.43
CA TYR A 591 18.90 -11.28 18.56
C TYR A 591 20.32 -11.66 18.21
N THR A 592 20.63 -11.79 16.92
CA THR A 592 21.98 -12.17 16.48
C THR A 592 22.53 -11.37 15.30
N SER A 593 21.76 -10.42 14.74
CA SER A 593 22.10 -9.40 13.73
C SER A 593 23.42 -9.58 12.95
N TYR A 594 23.35 -10.04 11.71
CA TYR A 594 24.51 -10.24 10.84
C TYR A 594 24.20 -10.16 9.33
N TYR A 595 25.24 -10.01 8.51
CA TYR A 595 25.15 -10.21 7.05
C TYR A 595 25.47 -11.67 6.67
N SER A 596 24.77 -12.17 5.65
CA SER A 596 25.06 -13.43 4.96
C SER A 596 25.47 -13.13 3.52
N VAL A 597 26.54 -13.75 3.05
CA VAL A 597 27.01 -13.59 1.66
C VAL A 597 27.13 -14.95 1.01
N ALA A 598 26.52 -15.12 -0.16
CA ALA A 598 26.65 -16.34 -0.96
C ALA A 598 26.86 -15.98 -2.43
N ALA A 599 27.61 -16.81 -3.16
CA ALA A 599 27.79 -16.69 -4.60
C ALA A 599 27.06 -17.82 -5.31
N VAL A 600 26.57 -17.53 -6.51
CA VAL A 600 25.98 -18.52 -7.41
C VAL A 600 26.66 -18.41 -8.76
N ASP A 601 27.37 -19.47 -9.15
CA ASP A 601 28.08 -19.56 -10.42
C ASP A 601 27.12 -19.94 -11.55
N TYR A 602 27.02 -19.06 -12.55
CA TYR A 602 26.21 -19.22 -13.76
C TYR A 602 27.06 -19.44 -15.03
N ALA A 603 28.29 -19.93 -14.90
CA ALA A 603 29.09 -20.35 -16.07
C ALA A 603 28.33 -21.35 -16.98
N ASP A 604 27.45 -22.17 -16.39
CA ASP A 604 26.35 -22.84 -17.10
C ASP A 604 24.99 -22.42 -16.50
N PRO A 605 24.24 -21.51 -17.16
CA PRO A 605 22.96 -21.05 -16.65
C PRO A 605 21.89 -22.15 -16.50
N ALA A 606 22.07 -23.30 -17.16
CA ALA A 606 21.18 -24.45 -17.01
C ALA A 606 21.49 -25.30 -15.77
N ALA A 607 22.67 -25.14 -15.18
CA ALA A 607 23.12 -25.90 -14.02
C ALA A 607 23.96 -25.02 -13.06
N PRO A 608 23.37 -23.96 -12.49
CA PRO A 608 24.10 -23.06 -11.60
C PRO A 608 24.55 -23.75 -10.31
N ILE A 609 25.69 -23.31 -9.79
CA ILE A 609 26.33 -23.88 -8.59
C ILE A 609 26.29 -22.86 -7.45
N VAL A 610 25.59 -23.19 -6.37
CA VAL A 610 25.48 -22.35 -5.17
C VAL A 610 26.69 -22.62 -4.26
N SER A 611 27.38 -21.56 -3.82
CA SER A 611 28.46 -21.65 -2.84
C SER A 611 27.94 -21.87 -1.42
N ASP A 612 28.82 -22.21 -0.49
CA ASP A 612 28.50 -22.10 0.93
C ASP A 612 28.20 -20.63 1.30
N THR A 613 27.27 -20.42 2.24
CA THR A 613 26.96 -19.09 2.78
C THR A 613 28.00 -18.68 3.81
N LEU A 614 28.60 -17.52 3.61
CA LEU A 614 29.53 -16.88 4.53
C LEU A 614 28.79 -15.94 5.49
N ARG A 615 28.86 -16.21 6.79
CA ARG A 615 28.34 -15.32 7.85
C ARG A 615 29.37 -14.25 8.19
N ILE A 616 28.94 -12.99 8.15
CA ILE A 616 29.74 -11.81 8.53
C ILE A 616 29.16 -11.26 9.84
N ASN A 617 29.85 -11.53 10.96
CA ASN A 617 29.38 -11.16 12.30
C ASN A 617 29.59 -9.67 12.59
N VAL A 618 28.84 -8.84 11.87
CA VAL A 618 28.74 -7.39 12.04
C VAL A 618 27.27 -7.02 11.88
N GLU A 619 26.82 -6.01 12.61
CA GLU A 619 25.45 -5.54 12.56
C GLU A 619 25.20 -4.74 11.27
N PRO A 620 24.24 -5.14 10.42
CA PRO A 620 23.93 -4.46 9.18
C PRO A 620 23.50 -3.00 9.36
N PHE A 621 23.80 -2.16 8.36
CA PHE A 621 23.38 -0.76 8.38
C PHE A 621 21.96 -0.59 7.80
N TYR A 622 21.02 -0.11 8.62
CA TYR A 622 19.61 0.10 8.25
C TYR A 622 19.17 1.57 8.05
N GLY A 623 20.10 2.53 7.96
CA GLY A 623 19.79 3.94 7.72
C GLY A 623 19.87 4.84 8.96
N TYR A 624 19.07 5.93 8.99
CA TYR A 624 19.24 7.11 9.86
C TYR A 624 19.02 6.87 11.37
N TYR A 625 18.52 5.70 11.79
CA TYR A 625 18.30 5.40 13.20
C TYR A 625 19.56 4.78 13.86
N TRP A 626 20.55 5.65 14.08
CA TRP A 626 21.65 5.45 15.03
C TRP A 626 21.83 6.76 15.82
N PRO A 627 20.97 7.11 16.80
CA PRO A 627 21.11 8.40 17.44
C PRO A 627 22.28 8.38 18.43
N VAL A 628 23.32 9.15 18.12
CA VAL A 628 24.04 9.91 19.14
C VAL A 628 23.65 11.36 18.92
N PHE A 629 22.58 11.81 19.58
CA PHE A 629 22.34 13.25 19.68
C PHE A 629 23.26 13.82 20.75
N ASP A 630 24.20 14.66 20.34
CA ASP A 630 24.80 15.64 21.25
C ASP A 630 23.96 16.92 21.17
N VAL A 631 22.87 16.98 21.94
CA VAL A 631 22.11 18.22 22.09
C VAL A 631 22.81 19.07 23.15
N ALA A 632 23.77 19.88 22.70
CA ALA A 632 24.27 20.98 23.51
C ALA A 632 23.13 21.98 23.78
N GLY A 633 22.50 21.85 24.96
CA GLY A 633 21.73 22.90 25.61
C GLY A 633 20.23 22.92 25.32
N GLY A 634 19.44 22.35 26.23
CA GLY A 634 17.99 22.54 26.28
C GLY A 634 17.36 21.61 27.31
N SER A 635 16.86 22.18 28.41
CA SER A 635 16.33 21.48 29.58
C SER A 635 15.23 20.45 29.25
N GLY A 636 15.51 19.17 29.47
CA GLY A 636 14.53 18.09 29.33
C GLY A 636 15.10 16.67 29.41
N GLY A 637 15.73 16.34 30.55
CA GLY A 637 15.99 14.98 31.05
C GLY A 637 16.17 13.80 30.08
N ILE A 638 17.41 13.58 29.62
CA ILE A 638 18.07 12.26 29.71
C ILE A 638 19.48 12.55 30.20
N ALA A 639 19.77 12.09 31.42
CA ALA A 639 21.05 12.32 32.07
C ALA A 639 22.14 11.47 31.41
N GLU A 640 23.37 12.00 31.43
CA GLU A 640 24.69 11.40 31.12
C GLU A 640 25.01 10.06 31.84
N THR A 641 24.02 9.29 32.28
CA THR A 641 24.22 8.10 33.15
C THR A 641 23.56 6.82 32.65
N ALA A 642 23.19 6.75 31.37
CA ALA A 642 22.72 5.51 30.74
C ALA A 642 23.45 5.12 29.45
N VAL A 643 24.67 5.65 29.21
CA VAL A 643 25.62 4.91 28.36
C VAL A 643 26.19 3.84 29.26
N SER A 644 25.62 2.64 29.21
CA SER A 644 26.17 1.52 29.95
C SER A 644 27.60 1.24 29.46
N ASP A 645 28.52 0.88 30.36
CA ASP A 645 29.86 0.40 30.01
C ASP A 645 29.85 -0.91 29.17
N ASP A 646 28.65 -1.42 28.85
CA ASP A 646 28.38 -2.56 27.98
C ASP A 646 27.54 -2.10 26.77
N ARG A 647 28.22 -1.56 25.75
CA ARG A 647 27.61 -0.99 24.52
C ARG A 647 26.89 -2.03 23.63
N SER A 648 26.68 -3.26 24.10
CA SER A 648 26.06 -4.38 23.36
C SER A 648 24.52 -4.35 23.34
N LYS A 649 23.84 -3.40 23.98
CA LYS A 649 22.37 -3.47 24.17
C LYS A 649 21.56 -2.17 24.04
N ASP A 650 22.13 -1.07 23.58
CA ASP A 650 21.36 0.17 23.43
C ASP A 650 20.63 0.22 22.07
N TYR A 651 19.35 -0.17 22.10
CA TYR A 651 18.41 -0.08 20.98
C TYR A 651 17.71 1.29 20.95
N ALA A 652 17.64 1.91 19.78
CA ALA A 652 16.70 3.01 19.50
C ALA A 652 15.60 2.51 18.55
N TYR A 653 14.49 2.08 19.13
CA TYR A 653 13.28 1.66 18.40
C TYR A 653 12.49 2.90 17.96
N CYS A 654 12.05 2.98 16.70
CA CYS A 654 11.11 4.01 16.24
C CYS A 654 9.85 3.39 15.66
N TRP A 655 8.71 3.67 16.30
CA TRP A 655 7.37 3.23 15.93
C TRP A 655 6.72 4.07 14.81
N SER A 656 7.44 5.05 14.23
CA SER A 656 6.86 6.03 13.31
C SER A 656 7.84 6.56 12.26
N CYS A 657 8.61 5.70 11.60
CA CYS A 657 9.49 6.12 10.50
C CYS A 657 8.86 5.89 9.13
N PRO A 658 8.22 6.90 8.52
CA PRO A 658 8.05 6.89 7.08
C PRO A 658 9.42 7.23 6.47
N TYR A 659 9.77 6.53 5.39
CA TYR A 659 10.97 6.75 4.57
C TYR A 659 12.28 6.20 5.16
N ILE A 660 12.54 4.92 4.85
CA ILE A 660 13.91 4.48 4.59
C ILE A 660 14.45 5.39 3.48
N THR A 661 15.30 6.35 3.81
CA THR A 661 16.17 6.91 2.78
C THR A 661 17.03 5.75 2.29
N TYR A 662 16.89 5.39 1.01
CA TYR A 662 17.68 4.32 0.38
C TYR A 662 19.16 4.76 0.32
N VAL A 663 19.86 4.67 1.44
CA VAL A 663 21.30 4.87 1.50
C VAL A 663 21.93 3.53 1.14
N GLU A 664 22.69 3.50 0.05
CA GLU A 664 23.45 2.32 -0.30
C GLU A 664 24.35 1.90 0.87
N SER A 665 24.29 0.62 1.22
CA SER A 665 24.99 0.04 2.36
C SER A 665 25.88 -1.12 1.94
N THR A 666 25.89 -1.48 0.66
CA THR A 666 26.73 -2.54 0.13
C THR A 666 27.28 -2.10 -1.24
N PHE A 667 28.52 -2.46 -1.55
CA PHE A 667 29.19 -2.04 -2.77
C PHE A 667 30.09 -3.15 -3.31
N LEU A 668 30.01 -3.43 -4.61
CA LEU A 668 30.95 -4.32 -5.29
C LEU A 668 32.07 -3.50 -5.93
N MET A 669 33.31 -3.77 -5.51
CA MET A 669 34.52 -3.04 -5.92
C MET A 669 35.59 -4.01 -6.43
N GLY A 670 35.44 -4.44 -7.69
CA GLY A 670 36.29 -5.50 -8.25
C GLY A 670 36.05 -6.81 -7.51
N ASP A 671 37.10 -7.35 -6.88
CA ASP A 671 37.03 -8.60 -6.10
C ASP A 671 36.58 -8.38 -4.63
N LEU A 672 36.34 -7.14 -4.23
CA LEU A 672 35.94 -6.79 -2.86
C LEU A 672 34.46 -6.42 -2.80
N LEU A 673 33.71 -7.12 -1.95
CA LEU A 673 32.39 -6.70 -1.50
C LEU A 673 32.53 -5.93 -0.20
N VAL A 674 32.06 -4.69 -0.19
CA VAL A 674 32.13 -3.76 0.94
C VAL A 674 30.75 -3.65 1.57
N LEU A 675 30.63 -3.94 2.86
CA LEU A 675 29.37 -3.93 3.61
C LEU A 675 29.42 -2.86 4.70
N ARG A 676 28.57 -1.85 4.66
CA ARG A 676 28.46 -0.84 5.73
C ARG A 676 27.85 -1.49 6.96
N CYS A 677 28.47 -1.32 8.13
CA CYS A 677 28.09 -2.04 9.33
C CYS A 677 28.46 -1.32 10.62
N ARG A 678 27.91 -1.82 11.74
CA ARG A 678 28.46 -1.64 13.07
C ARG A 678 29.19 -2.91 13.50
N ALA A 679 30.35 -2.74 14.12
CA ALA A 679 31.12 -3.86 14.67
C ALA A 679 31.51 -3.56 16.12
N ASP A 680 31.68 -4.61 16.94
CA ASP A 680 32.16 -4.48 18.32
C ASP A 680 33.56 -3.86 18.38
N ALA A 681 34.38 -4.14 17.37
CA ALA A 681 35.69 -3.55 17.16
C ALA A 681 35.98 -3.42 15.66
N TYR A 682 36.82 -2.44 15.32
CA TYR A 682 37.32 -2.24 13.97
C TYR A 682 38.83 -2.50 13.91
N ASP A 683 39.29 -3.26 12.92
CA ASP A 683 40.70 -3.60 12.72
C ASP A 683 41.53 -2.39 12.30
N THR A 684 40.92 -1.46 11.55
CA THR A 684 41.50 -0.19 11.10
C THR A 684 40.46 0.91 11.26
N THR A 685 40.86 2.12 11.63
CA THR A 685 39.93 3.26 11.77
C THR A 685 40.48 4.49 11.05
N PHE A 686 39.62 5.17 10.28
CA PHE A 686 39.90 6.48 9.70
C PHE A 686 39.11 7.58 10.40
N GLY A 687 39.72 8.74 10.60
CA GLY A 687 39.13 9.87 11.32
C GLY A 687 39.69 10.01 12.73
N ASP A 688 39.36 11.14 13.36
CA ASP A 688 39.93 11.54 14.65
C ASP A 688 39.00 11.22 15.84
N GLU A 689 37.82 10.65 15.56
CA GLU A 689 36.83 10.25 16.57
C GLU A 689 36.73 8.73 16.72
N ALA A 690 36.01 8.28 17.74
CA ALA A 690 35.66 6.87 17.87
C ALA A 690 34.70 6.46 16.74
N ALA A 691 34.99 5.36 16.05
CA ALA A 691 34.12 4.82 15.01
C ALA A 691 32.90 4.14 15.64
N TYR A 692 31.71 4.67 15.35
CA TYR A 692 30.42 4.05 15.69
C TYR A 692 29.82 3.25 14.53
N GLN A 693 30.36 3.46 13.33
CA GLN A 693 29.98 2.80 12.09
C GLN A 693 31.23 2.57 11.26
N GLY A 694 31.14 1.69 10.27
CA GLY A 694 32.27 1.32 9.45
C GLY A 694 31.87 0.41 8.30
N LEU A 695 32.85 -0.36 7.84
CA LEU A 695 32.75 -1.26 6.70
C LEU A 695 33.29 -2.64 7.09
N ALA A 696 32.67 -3.71 6.62
CA ALA A 696 33.23 -5.05 6.58
C ALA A 696 33.62 -5.38 5.14
N LEU A 697 34.84 -5.91 4.94
CA LEU A 697 35.38 -6.20 3.60
C LEU A 697 35.41 -7.71 3.36
N VAL A 698 34.72 -8.16 2.32
CA VAL A 698 34.67 -9.56 1.89
C VAL A 698 35.45 -9.71 0.58
N ASP A 699 36.46 -10.56 0.58
CA ASP A 699 37.23 -10.92 -0.60
C ASP A 699 36.52 -12.08 -1.31
N LEU A 700 35.91 -11.78 -2.45
CA LEU A 700 35.11 -12.72 -3.22
C LEU A 700 35.98 -13.76 -3.94
N ALA A 701 37.18 -13.38 -4.39
CA ALA A 701 38.11 -14.30 -5.04
C ALA A 701 38.62 -15.37 -4.07
N ARG A 702 38.70 -15.05 -2.78
CA ARG A 702 39.05 -16.00 -1.70
C ARG A 702 37.83 -16.62 -1.02
N GLY A 703 36.64 -16.06 -1.20
CA GLY A 703 35.42 -16.45 -0.49
C GLY A 703 35.49 -16.23 1.02
N GLN A 704 36.13 -15.13 1.47
CA GLN A 704 36.45 -14.92 2.89
C GLN A 704 36.19 -13.48 3.34
N TRP A 705 35.67 -13.33 4.56
CA TRP A 705 35.67 -12.06 5.29
C TRP A 705 37.08 -11.74 5.75
N THR A 706 37.57 -10.54 5.44
CA THR A 706 38.98 -10.19 5.64
C THR A 706 39.22 -9.27 6.83
N THR A 707 38.47 -8.17 6.94
CA THR A 707 38.74 -7.10 7.90
C THR A 707 37.52 -6.21 8.10
N THR A 708 37.61 -5.34 9.11
CA THR A 708 36.67 -4.27 9.42
C THR A 708 37.36 -2.90 9.46
N VAL A 709 36.69 -1.88 8.92
CA VAL A 709 37.21 -0.51 8.81
C VAL A 709 36.25 0.47 9.46
N GLY A 710 36.63 1.05 10.58
CA GLY A 710 35.86 2.06 11.30
C GLY A 710 35.94 3.44 10.64
N LEU A 711 34.80 4.13 10.59
CA LEU A 711 34.68 5.51 10.14
C LEU A 711 34.45 6.42 11.35
N GLY A 712 35.55 6.84 11.97
CA GLY A 712 35.61 7.74 13.14
C GLY A 712 35.45 9.20 12.77
N TYR A 713 34.35 9.54 12.10
CA TYR A 713 33.98 10.91 11.74
C TYR A 713 32.67 11.29 12.40
N THR A 714 32.56 12.54 12.87
CA THR A 714 31.40 13.06 13.60
C THR A 714 30.08 12.83 12.87
N ASN A 715 30.05 13.02 11.54
CA ASN A 715 28.88 12.80 10.71
C ASN A 715 29.26 12.25 9.33
N VAL A 716 29.11 10.94 9.11
CA VAL A 716 29.14 10.35 7.76
C VAL A 716 27.76 10.46 7.13
N VAL A 717 27.63 11.29 6.10
CA VAL A 717 26.34 11.67 5.49
C VAL A 717 26.08 11.01 4.14
N SER A 718 27.12 10.52 3.47
CA SER A 718 27.00 9.73 2.24
C SER A 718 28.16 8.75 2.12
N LEU A 719 27.88 7.59 1.53
CA LEU A 719 28.83 6.57 1.12
C LEU A 719 28.37 6.06 -0.23
N ASP A 720 29.25 6.08 -1.22
CA ASP A 720 28.92 5.69 -2.58
C ASP A 720 30.17 5.16 -3.29
N ALA A 721 30.01 4.27 -4.27
CA ALA A 721 31.11 3.67 -5.01
C ALA A 721 31.04 4.01 -6.50
N ALA A 722 32.13 4.54 -7.04
CA ALA A 722 32.25 4.81 -8.47
C ALA A 722 33.69 4.59 -8.94
N GLY A 723 33.86 4.06 -10.15
CA GLY A 723 35.19 3.88 -10.76
C GLY A 723 36.16 3.01 -9.93
N GLY A 724 35.65 2.08 -9.12
CA GLY A 724 36.45 1.21 -8.26
C GLY A 724 36.99 1.88 -6.99
N LYS A 725 36.47 3.05 -6.62
CA LYS A 725 36.77 3.74 -5.37
C LYS A 725 35.49 3.94 -4.55
N LEU A 726 35.64 4.08 -3.24
CA LEU A 726 34.56 4.45 -2.34
C LEU A 726 34.70 5.93 -1.97
N TYR A 727 33.60 6.66 -1.95
CA TYR A 727 33.56 8.07 -1.61
C TYR A 727 32.88 8.25 -0.26
N VAL A 728 33.58 8.88 0.68
CA VAL A 728 33.06 9.13 2.04
C VAL A 728 32.71 10.61 2.15
N GLY A 729 31.41 10.90 2.23
CA GLY A 729 30.89 12.23 2.50
C GLY A 729 30.72 12.46 3.99
N THR A 730 31.26 13.57 4.50
CA THR A 730 31.16 13.98 5.90
C THR A 730 30.65 15.42 6.02
N LYS A 731 30.09 15.79 7.16
CA LYS A 731 29.73 17.18 7.44
C LYS A 731 30.21 17.66 8.80
N THR A 732 30.50 18.95 8.89
CA THR A 732 30.85 19.64 10.13
C THR A 732 29.97 20.87 10.29
N GLY A 733 29.33 21.03 11.46
CA GLY A 733 28.57 22.24 11.77
C GLY A 733 29.49 23.46 11.84
N VAL A 734 29.16 24.53 11.10
CA VAL A 734 29.99 25.75 11.01
C VAL A 734 29.33 26.98 11.59
N GLY A 735 28.03 26.92 11.89
CA GLY A 735 27.31 28.00 12.55
C GLY A 735 25.80 27.99 12.32
N TRP A 736 25.19 29.14 12.54
CA TRP A 736 23.74 29.36 12.38
C TRP A 736 23.48 30.59 11.50
N GLN A 737 22.51 30.50 10.60
CA GLN A 737 21.96 31.61 9.82
C GLN A 737 20.47 31.75 10.12
N ILE A 738 20.04 32.88 10.68
CA ILE A 738 18.62 33.19 11.00
C ILE A 738 17.91 32.01 11.71
N TYR A 739 18.52 31.49 12.79
CA TYR A 739 18.04 30.33 13.57
C TYR A 739 18.08 28.96 12.88
N ASN A 740 18.64 28.85 11.67
CA ASN A 740 18.82 27.60 10.95
C ASN A 740 20.29 27.14 10.93
N PRO A 741 20.57 25.84 11.13
CA PRO A 741 21.94 25.33 11.19
C PRO A 741 22.58 25.26 9.79
N VAL A 742 23.88 25.55 9.74
CA VAL A 742 24.70 25.55 8.51
C VAL A 742 25.91 24.64 8.72
N CYS A 743 26.20 23.80 7.72
CA CYS A 743 27.30 22.86 7.72
C CYS A 743 28.27 23.10 6.54
N ALA A 744 29.55 22.79 6.75
CA ALA A 744 30.49 22.53 5.66
C ALA A 744 30.48 21.03 5.37
N TYR A 745 30.33 20.67 4.10
CA TYR A 745 30.36 19.30 3.62
C TYR A 745 31.72 19.00 3.01
N PHE A 746 32.17 17.76 3.17
CA PHE A 746 33.45 17.28 2.69
C PHE A 746 33.30 15.92 2.04
N VAL A 747 34.00 15.71 0.93
CA VAL A 747 34.13 14.41 0.26
C VAL A 747 35.59 13.95 0.30
N ARG A 748 35.79 12.63 0.48
CA ARG A 748 37.09 11.95 0.47
C ARG A 748 37.00 10.69 -0.37
N GLU A 749 38.10 10.32 -1.02
CA GLU A 749 38.24 8.97 -1.61
C GLU A 749 38.81 7.99 -0.58
N LEU A 750 38.19 6.83 -0.42
CA LEU A 750 38.72 5.68 0.30
C LEU A 750 39.13 4.61 -0.72
N ASP A 751 40.43 4.33 -0.78
CA ASP A 751 40.97 3.15 -1.43
C ASP A 751 40.84 1.98 -0.44
N VAL A 752 39.78 1.20 -0.60
CA VAL A 752 39.48 0.03 0.25
C VAL A 752 40.45 -1.12 0.04
N ALA A 753 41.11 -1.22 -1.14
CA ALA A 753 42.04 -2.31 -1.43
C ALA A 753 43.38 -2.11 -0.73
N HIS A 754 43.82 -0.85 -0.61
CA HIS A 754 45.07 -0.50 0.07
C HIS A 754 44.86 0.07 1.48
N LEU A 755 43.62 0.21 1.92
CA LEU A 755 43.22 0.86 3.17
C LEU A 755 43.91 2.22 3.32
N SER A 756 43.61 3.13 2.41
CA SER A 756 44.12 4.51 2.47
C SER A 756 43.03 5.54 2.17
N MET A 757 43.05 6.64 2.91
CA MET A 757 42.07 7.72 2.81
C MET A 757 42.70 8.96 2.20
N GLY A 758 42.06 9.51 1.16
CA GLY A 758 42.43 10.75 0.50
C GLY A 758 42.15 12.00 1.35
N PRO A 759 42.58 13.18 0.88
CA PRO A 759 42.30 14.45 1.53
C PRO A 759 40.80 14.78 1.53
N ALA A 760 40.39 15.66 2.43
CA ALA A 760 39.02 16.18 2.49
C ALA A 760 38.87 17.40 1.59
N ALA A 761 38.01 17.30 0.58
CA ALA A 761 37.64 18.44 -0.26
C ALA A 761 36.34 19.07 0.26
N ASN A 762 36.34 20.39 0.53
CA ASN A 762 35.10 21.11 0.87
C ASN A 762 34.27 21.37 -0.40
N ILE A 763 33.12 20.71 -0.50
CA ILE A 763 32.22 20.76 -1.67
C ILE A 763 30.78 20.85 -1.14
N PRO A 764 29.88 21.67 -1.72
CA PRO A 764 28.54 21.86 -1.19
C PRO A 764 27.66 20.63 -1.44
N GLY A 765 27.00 20.15 -0.40
CA GLY A 765 25.99 19.09 -0.49
C GLY A 765 26.49 17.67 -0.24
N THR A 766 25.62 16.71 -0.53
CA THR A 766 25.86 15.27 -0.38
C THR A 766 26.19 14.63 -1.72
N PHE A 767 27.03 13.58 -1.72
CA PHE A 767 27.43 12.89 -2.95
C PHE A 767 26.20 12.30 -3.66
N VAL A 768 26.18 12.41 -4.99
CA VAL A 768 25.16 11.77 -5.86
C VAL A 768 25.81 10.86 -6.89
N GLN A 769 26.84 11.32 -7.59
CA GLN A 769 27.51 10.54 -8.64
C GLN A 769 28.92 11.06 -8.90
N TYR A 770 29.80 10.21 -9.43
CA TYR A 770 31.09 10.62 -9.97
C TYR A 770 31.29 10.06 -11.39
N ASP A 771 31.71 10.93 -12.31
CA ASP A 771 32.20 10.55 -13.63
C ASP A 771 33.74 10.54 -13.64
N PRO A 772 34.36 9.35 -13.49
CA PRO A 772 35.81 9.22 -13.49
C PRO A 772 36.45 9.54 -14.86
N GLY A 773 35.68 9.51 -15.95
CA GLY A 773 36.20 9.81 -17.28
C GLY A 773 36.47 11.31 -17.48
N ASN A 774 35.72 12.16 -16.78
CA ASN A 774 35.80 13.61 -16.89
C ASN A 774 36.20 14.30 -15.57
N ASN A 775 36.42 13.54 -14.49
CA ASN A 775 36.68 14.04 -13.14
C ASN A 775 35.57 14.98 -12.64
N VAL A 776 34.31 14.61 -12.89
CA VAL A 776 33.14 15.42 -12.51
C VAL A 776 32.36 14.74 -11.39
N LEU A 777 32.24 15.42 -10.26
CA LEU A 777 31.40 15.05 -9.13
C LEU A 777 30.04 15.73 -9.26
N THR A 778 28.97 15.01 -9.00
CA THR A 778 27.61 15.55 -8.87
C THR A 778 27.16 15.43 -7.41
N LEU A 779 26.63 16.51 -6.85
CA LEU A 779 26.22 16.60 -5.46
C LEU A 779 24.84 17.25 -5.34
N LEU A 780 24.07 16.85 -4.33
CA LEU A 780 22.82 17.47 -3.97
C LEU A 780 23.06 18.51 -2.88
N ASP A 781 22.94 19.78 -3.23
CA ASP A 781 23.10 20.91 -2.32
C ASP A 781 21.74 21.46 -1.90
N GLN A 782 21.62 21.76 -0.60
CA GLN A 782 20.43 22.36 -0.02
C GLN A 782 20.83 23.64 0.70
N GLN A 783 20.07 24.72 0.51
CA GLN A 783 20.36 26.03 1.09
C GLN A 783 19.09 26.60 1.72
N TRP A 784 19.16 27.07 2.96
CA TRP A 784 18.05 27.80 3.57
C TRP A 784 17.82 29.12 2.82
N THR A 785 16.56 29.46 2.54
CA THR A 785 16.24 30.75 1.93
C THR A 785 16.19 31.84 3.01
N ASP A 786 16.58 33.07 2.63
CA ASP A 786 16.54 34.24 3.51
C ASP A 786 15.09 34.76 3.69
N SER A 787 14.23 33.96 4.32
CA SER A 787 12.87 34.36 4.66
C SER A 787 12.74 34.66 6.16
N PRO A 788 12.51 35.92 6.58
CA PRO A 788 12.30 36.24 7.99
C PRO A 788 10.96 35.72 8.55
N TRP A 789 10.07 35.19 7.69
CA TRP A 789 8.73 34.73 8.06
C TRP A 789 8.54 33.22 7.94
N ASN A 790 9.46 32.51 7.26
CA ASN A 790 9.39 31.07 7.06
C ASN A 790 10.75 30.44 7.37
N THR A 791 10.88 29.85 8.56
CA THR A 791 12.10 29.14 8.99
C THR A 791 12.28 27.78 8.34
N SER A 792 11.33 27.35 7.50
CA SER A 792 11.29 26.01 6.88
C SER A 792 11.47 26.02 5.36
N SER A 793 11.72 27.18 4.73
CA SER A 793 11.93 27.26 3.29
C SER A 793 13.40 27.10 2.88
N TYR A 794 13.67 26.16 1.97
CA TYR A 794 15.00 25.89 1.42
C TYR A 794 14.95 25.75 -0.12
N GLU A 795 16.08 26.02 -0.77
CA GLU A 795 16.31 25.73 -2.19
C GLU A 795 17.14 24.45 -2.31
N VAL A 796 16.82 23.63 -3.32
CA VAL A 796 17.56 22.42 -3.66
C VAL A 796 18.24 22.64 -5.01
N SER A 797 19.50 22.24 -5.13
CA SER A 797 20.25 22.31 -6.39
C SER A 797 21.10 21.07 -6.61
N LEU A 798 21.27 20.67 -7.87
CA LEU A 798 22.38 19.81 -8.27
C LEU A 798 23.60 20.67 -8.55
N VAL A 799 24.72 20.29 -7.95
CA VAL A 799 26.00 20.93 -8.14
C VAL A 799 26.91 19.95 -8.85
N THR A 800 27.53 20.40 -9.95
CA THR A 800 28.61 19.66 -10.59
C THR A 800 29.93 20.32 -10.27
N ALA A 801 30.95 19.54 -9.93
CA ALA A 801 32.27 20.04 -9.57
C ALA A 801 33.37 19.22 -10.25
N SER A 802 34.37 19.90 -10.81
CA SER A 802 35.61 19.29 -11.26
C SER A 802 36.44 18.93 -10.04
N TRP A 803 36.78 17.65 -9.89
CA TRP A 803 37.55 17.16 -8.75
C TRP A 803 38.45 15.98 -9.13
N ASP A 804 39.73 16.11 -8.83
CA ASP A 804 40.80 15.17 -9.16
C ASP A 804 41.30 14.36 -7.95
N GLY A 805 40.56 14.39 -6.82
CA GLY A 805 40.95 13.74 -5.58
C GLY A 805 41.80 14.62 -4.63
N ALA A 806 42.03 15.89 -4.98
CA ALA A 806 42.75 16.84 -4.12
C ALA A 806 41.90 17.35 -2.94
N ASP A 807 42.49 18.21 -2.10
CA ASP A 807 41.85 18.86 -0.94
C ASP A 807 40.90 20.02 -1.31
N SER A 808 40.70 20.25 -2.62
CA SER A 808 39.82 21.28 -3.16
C SER A 808 39.17 20.80 -4.46
N ALA A 809 38.00 21.36 -4.77
CA ALA A 809 37.28 21.13 -6.02
C ALA A 809 36.77 22.45 -6.59
N THR A 810 36.46 22.46 -7.89
CA THR A 810 35.92 23.66 -8.57
C THR A 810 34.51 23.39 -9.05
N GLU A 811 33.52 24.13 -8.55
CA GLU A 811 32.14 24.10 -9.07
C GLU A 811 32.16 24.46 -10.57
N ILE A 812 31.55 23.61 -11.39
CA ILE A 812 31.40 23.77 -12.84
C ILE A 812 30.05 24.43 -13.14
N ASP A 813 28.97 23.86 -12.60
CA ASP A 813 27.60 24.30 -12.87
C ASP A 813 26.65 23.95 -11.71
N ARG A 814 25.52 24.67 -11.65
CA ARG A 814 24.48 24.52 -10.64
C ARG A 814 23.10 24.63 -11.25
N VAL A 815 22.30 23.59 -11.05
CA VAL A 815 20.92 23.51 -11.56
C VAL A 815 19.96 23.50 -10.39
N SER A 816 19.10 24.52 -10.30
CA SER A 816 18.04 24.57 -9.29
C SER A 816 16.97 23.51 -9.57
N LEU A 817 16.58 22.81 -8.51
CA LEU A 817 15.49 21.83 -8.51
C LEU A 817 14.27 22.39 -7.78
N ASN A 818 13.11 21.80 -8.04
CA ASN A 818 11.95 22.02 -7.18
C ASN A 818 12.26 21.48 -5.76
N ALA A 819 11.82 22.15 -4.69
CA ALA A 819 12.05 21.71 -3.32
C ALA A 819 11.50 20.29 -3.03
N SER A 820 10.50 19.85 -3.80
CA SER A 820 9.92 18.49 -3.76
C SER A 820 10.60 17.49 -4.72
N ALA A 821 11.59 17.91 -5.50
CA ALA A 821 12.34 17.00 -6.36
C ALA A 821 13.28 16.16 -5.50
N TYR A 822 12.76 15.05 -4.96
CA TYR A 822 13.60 13.96 -4.50
C TYR A 822 14.35 13.42 -5.70
N PRO A 823 15.70 13.48 -5.74
CA PRO A 823 16.44 13.04 -6.90
C PRO A 823 16.25 11.53 -7.08
N VAL A 824 15.51 11.14 -8.12
CA VAL A 824 15.66 9.86 -8.80
C VAL A 824 16.91 9.97 -9.68
N LEU A 825 18.08 10.18 -9.06
CA LEU A 825 19.35 10.33 -9.76
C LEU A 825 20.31 9.25 -9.26
N GLY A 826 20.73 8.38 -10.18
CA GLY A 826 21.89 7.51 -10.02
C GLY A 826 21.62 6.10 -9.49
N ARG A 827 20.98 5.24 -10.29
CA ARG A 827 21.28 3.80 -10.27
C ARG A 827 21.83 3.42 -11.63
N GLY A 828 23.15 3.25 -11.72
CA GLY A 828 23.82 2.78 -12.92
C GLY A 828 25.12 3.52 -13.24
N PRO A 829 26.00 2.92 -14.06
CA PRO A 829 27.35 3.42 -14.31
C PRO A 829 27.43 4.77 -15.04
N LYS A 830 26.30 5.35 -15.51
CA LYS A 830 26.19 6.70 -16.12
C LYS A 830 24.75 7.20 -16.04
N VAL A 831 24.54 8.39 -15.46
CA VAL A 831 23.47 9.32 -15.88
C VAL A 831 24.00 10.21 -16.98
#